data_AF-A0A7R7I7U2-F1
#
_entry.id   AF-A0A7R7I7U2-F1
#
_cell.length_a   1.000
_cell.length_b   1.000
_cell.length_c   1.000
_cell.angle_alpha   90.00
_cell.angle_beta   90.00
_cell.angle_gamma   90.00
#
_symmetry.space_group_name_H-M   'P 1'
#
loop_
_entity.id
_entity.type
_entity.pdbx_description
1 polymer ?
#
loop_
_entity_poly.entity_id
_entity_poly.type
_entity_poly.pdbx_seq_one_letter_code
_entity_poly.pdbx_strand_id
1 'polypeptide(L)'
;MIRPWAYLDPQDRDTFRATIAFLHKRLAEQGTINWALSLGPDQRVERIAVEDLLNSPGARDLQEPWATAWRLVEESWSSGYSERDDGTAIYGIQKRLRAGDRSGAVVSAVVNLVAPRLKVEPIDSWRWQFVKKPRSPKSFEHLLSASLTSGDLIDLKLLQLANVSDIQFLKSVASALEAAILHGLDIARRLGWDGQRRLWQLGDLGRVYYVTSAAQAGQSKDPDSYHHGIAPSVKLLHAVVARIAELDPDAARPFLMRWSLVDSPVHVRLWAAMSRNSQLTSAEQVGSFLVRLDDRKFWDLHVFPEIAELRATRFGDLNQRTQEAITERIQIGPPRDHWPKKAEAAKVKNARLYWSVRELKRIEVAGGQLPPSSKSWLDARIPQFADLAEMTIDAGFPEAATARWIPPNPDDRYNIVEGVPRLRALETALSTSRGGWDDDPAERANDWLQQPEKAALVLGDFEAAGNGVDDFPRVWNRFGWAHSPNSPEPAGAAPRDLQSEAVRVLALLNQLSEETLSASIEGISAWLDAWKEQIVSKPLGLPVWLRTWPIAVEATNIRPEKGDDANLSVTARSVDDDREPMDLDTLNTPAGKLVGVFLAACPTITPDSQAFAIGSVERQMRDVVIASTGRSGLIARHRLIEALPYFLHADPDWTQEHLIVPLLNDDGASLALWRAIARRTHFTEVLKIIGGAMAERATDRRLGRETRRSLVFSIVIESLHAFREGRESAVPNPRIQQMLRTLDDEVRASAASAIQQFVRDLSKKVPEEGRPEGEEPDNAASAAALFRSAAAPFLRDVWPQERSLATPGVSGALADLPATSEEAFAEAVDTIARFLVPFECWSMLNYGLYGDEGEAKKLAIINDEDKARALLRLLDLTVGTSEGAVIPDDLTDALDQIRFVAPSLADEPAFRRLSTSARR
;
A
#
# COMPACT_ATOMS: atom_id res chain seq x y z
N MET A 1 11.34 -44.61 -10.93
CA MET A 1 11.11 -43.20 -10.56
C MET A 1 11.03 -43.15 -9.04
N ILE A 2 11.99 -42.51 -8.38
CA ILE A 2 11.98 -42.34 -6.92
C ILE A 2 10.80 -41.43 -6.59
N ARG A 3 9.91 -41.83 -5.66
CA ARG A 3 8.73 -41.02 -5.35
C ARG A 3 9.13 -39.73 -4.61
N PRO A 4 8.48 -38.58 -4.86
CA PRO A 4 8.88 -37.28 -4.32
C PRO A 4 9.05 -37.26 -2.78
N TRP A 5 8.22 -38.01 -2.06
CA TRP A 5 8.25 -38.10 -0.59
C TRP A 5 9.46 -38.85 0.00
N ALA A 6 10.29 -39.50 -0.82
CA ALA A 6 11.44 -40.27 -0.34
C ALA A 6 12.51 -39.39 0.35
N TYR A 7 12.59 -38.10 -0.03
CA TYR A 7 13.55 -37.13 0.51
C TYR A 7 13.00 -36.27 1.65
N LEU A 8 11.72 -36.41 1.99
CA LEU A 8 11.09 -35.70 3.11
C LEU A 8 11.51 -36.31 4.44
N ASP A 9 11.65 -35.49 5.47
CA ASP A 9 11.89 -35.94 6.83
C ASP A 9 10.63 -36.63 7.42
N PRO A 10 10.71 -37.29 8.59
CA PRO A 10 9.57 -38.01 9.15
C PRO A 10 8.33 -37.15 9.41
N GLN A 11 8.50 -35.89 9.82
CA GLN A 11 7.40 -34.99 10.14
C GLN A 11 6.73 -34.49 8.86
N ASP A 12 7.53 -34.13 7.85
CA ASP A 12 7.06 -33.74 6.52
C ASP A 12 6.33 -34.89 5.82
N ARG A 13 6.74 -36.14 6.04
CA ARG A 13 6.02 -37.32 5.49
C ARG A 13 4.64 -37.50 6.08
N ASP A 14 4.44 -37.18 7.35
CA ASP A 14 3.14 -37.27 8.00
C ASP A 14 2.22 -36.15 7.51
N THR A 15 2.72 -34.92 7.37
CA THR A 15 2.01 -33.80 6.73
C THR A 15 1.63 -34.15 5.29
N PHE A 16 2.58 -34.68 4.49
CA PHE A 16 2.31 -35.13 3.12
C PHE A 16 1.17 -36.15 3.08
N ARG A 17 1.21 -37.21 3.91
CA ARG A 17 0.16 -38.24 3.95
C ARG A 17 -1.19 -37.70 4.37
N ALA A 18 -1.22 -36.82 5.36
CA ALA A 18 -2.45 -36.16 5.83
C ALA A 18 -3.07 -35.31 4.70
N THR A 19 -2.25 -34.53 3.99
CA THR A 19 -2.69 -33.71 2.86
C THR A 19 -3.21 -34.55 1.70
N ILE A 20 -2.51 -35.64 1.33
CA ILE A 20 -3.00 -36.60 0.32
C ILE A 20 -4.37 -37.18 0.71
N ALA A 21 -4.54 -37.58 1.98
CA ALA A 21 -5.79 -38.14 2.48
C ALA A 21 -6.93 -37.09 2.48
N PHE A 22 -6.63 -35.85 2.85
CA PHE A 22 -7.57 -34.73 2.85
C PHE A 22 -8.06 -34.37 1.45
N LEU A 23 -7.19 -34.46 0.43
CA LEU A 23 -7.49 -34.07 -0.96
C LEU A 23 -8.11 -35.18 -1.81
N HIS A 24 -8.05 -36.43 -1.34
CA HIS A 24 -8.55 -37.58 -2.08
C HIS A 24 -10.03 -37.41 -2.46
N LYS A 25 -10.34 -37.47 -3.77
CA LYS A 25 -11.66 -37.23 -4.40
C LYS A 25 -12.22 -35.81 -4.28
N ARG A 26 -11.43 -34.83 -3.85
CA ARG A 26 -11.89 -33.43 -3.61
C ARG A 26 -11.30 -32.40 -4.59
N LEU A 27 -10.57 -32.85 -5.61
CA LEU A 27 -9.98 -31.97 -6.62
C LEU A 27 -11.03 -31.24 -7.48
N ALA A 28 -12.29 -31.70 -7.50
CA ALA A 28 -13.39 -31.03 -8.20
C ALA A 28 -14.26 -30.16 -7.26
N GLU A 29 -13.70 -29.67 -6.15
CA GLU A 29 -14.39 -28.81 -5.18
C GLU A 29 -13.79 -27.40 -5.15
N GLN A 30 -14.65 -26.38 -5.08
CA GLN A 30 -14.23 -24.97 -5.05
C GLN A 30 -13.40 -24.66 -3.80
N GLY A 31 -13.77 -25.25 -2.66
CA GLY A 31 -13.06 -25.06 -1.41
C GLY A 31 -11.61 -25.56 -1.50
N THR A 32 -11.36 -26.61 -2.28
CA THR A 32 -10.02 -27.17 -2.49
C THR A 32 -9.14 -26.26 -3.34
N ILE A 33 -9.70 -25.66 -4.40
CA ILE A 33 -8.98 -24.65 -5.20
C ILE A 33 -8.64 -23.43 -4.34
N ASN A 34 -9.61 -22.91 -3.57
CA ASN A 34 -9.36 -21.76 -2.70
C ASN A 34 -8.30 -22.05 -1.63
N TRP A 35 -8.34 -23.26 -1.04
CA TRP A 35 -7.33 -23.71 -0.09
C TRP A 35 -5.95 -23.81 -0.74
N ALA A 36 -5.84 -24.41 -1.93
CA ALA A 36 -4.56 -24.51 -2.64
C ALA A 36 -4.00 -23.13 -3.01
N LEU A 37 -4.86 -22.18 -3.39
CA LEU A 37 -4.47 -20.79 -3.67
C LEU A 37 -4.03 -20.03 -2.42
N SER A 38 -4.44 -20.44 -1.23
CA SER A 38 -3.96 -19.89 0.03
C SER A 38 -2.59 -20.44 0.47
N LEU A 39 -2.04 -21.45 -0.24
CA LEU A 39 -0.76 -22.04 0.16
C LEU A 39 0.40 -21.10 -0.15
N GLY A 40 1.18 -20.75 0.86
CA GLY A 40 2.39 -19.93 0.74
C GLY A 40 3.60 -20.72 0.20
N PRO A 41 4.72 -20.04 -0.16
CA PRO A 41 5.97 -20.68 -0.60
C PRO A 41 6.62 -21.57 0.47
N ASP A 42 6.36 -21.27 1.74
CA ASP A 42 6.77 -21.98 2.96
C ASP A 42 6.05 -23.32 3.13
N GLN A 43 4.81 -23.45 2.64
CA GLN A 43 3.98 -24.67 2.67
C GLN A 43 4.34 -25.66 1.56
N ARG A 44 5.63 -25.92 1.43
CA ARG A 44 6.21 -26.72 0.34
C ARG A 44 5.70 -28.16 0.33
N VAL A 45 5.48 -28.76 1.49
CA VAL A 45 5.08 -30.17 1.61
C VAL A 45 3.66 -30.39 1.07
N GLU A 46 2.75 -29.47 1.37
CA GLU A 46 1.38 -29.45 0.89
C GLU A 46 1.31 -29.24 -0.63
N ARG A 47 2.12 -28.33 -1.16
CA ARG A 47 2.26 -28.14 -2.62
C ARG A 47 2.77 -29.42 -3.31
N ILE A 48 3.80 -30.08 -2.75
CA ILE A 48 4.31 -31.37 -3.25
C ILE A 48 3.23 -32.45 -3.22
N ALA A 49 2.37 -32.47 -2.19
CA ALA A 49 1.25 -33.42 -2.10
C ALA A 49 0.20 -33.18 -3.19
N VAL A 50 -0.12 -31.91 -3.49
CA VAL A 50 -1.01 -31.56 -4.60
C VAL A 50 -0.39 -31.97 -5.93
N GLU A 51 0.90 -31.67 -6.17
CA GLU A 51 1.61 -32.07 -7.39
C GLU A 51 1.63 -33.60 -7.58
N ASP A 52 1.87 -34.38 -6.52
CA ASP A 52 1.84 -35.86 -6.58
C ASP A 52 0.43 -36.37 -6.94
N LEU A 53 -0.63 -35.75 -6.40
CA LEU A 53 -2.01 -36.07 -6.75
C LEU A 53 -2.36 -35.72 -8.19
N LEU A 54 -1.92 -34.56 -8.68
CA LEU A 54 -2.14 -34.13 -10.06
C LEU A 54 -1.40 -35.02 -11.07
N ASN A 55 -0.28 -35.63 -10.66
CA ASN A 55 0.45 -36.62 -11.44
C ASN A 55 -0.09 -38.05 -11.30
N SER A 56 -1.03 -38.29 -10.38
CA SER A 56 -1.64 -39.61 -10.15
C SER A 56 -2.68 -39.96 -11.24
N PRO A 57 -3.01 -41.26 -11.43
CA PRO A 57 -4.02 -41.67 -12.40
C PRO A 57 -5.39 -41.02 -12.20
N GLY A 58 -5.78 -40.73 -10.95
CA GLY A 58 -7.09 -40.11 -10.63
C GLY A 58 -7.23 -38.66 -11.09
N ALA A 59 -6.11 -37.95 -11.32
CA ALA A 59 -6.15 -36.61 -11.90
C ALA A 59 -6.34 -36.62 -13.42
N ARG A 60 -6.12 -37.76 -14.09
CA ARG A 60 -6.40 -37.91 -15.53
C ARG A 60 -7.90 -37.90 -15.84
N ASP A 61 -8.74 -38.15 -14.84
CA ASP A 61 -10.21 -38.19 -14.97
C ASP A 61 -10.88 -36.83 -14.65
N LEU A 62 -10.12 -35.82 -14.23
CA LEU A 62 -10.64 -34.47 -13.96
C LEU A 62 -11.26 -33.86 -15.22
N GLN A 63 -12.53 -33.48 -15.12
CA GLN A 63 -13.26 -32.83 -16.20
C GLN A 63 -13.01 -31.32 -16.21
N GLU A 64 -13.18 -30.68 -17.37
CA GLU A 64 -13.22 -29.23 -17.46
C GLU A 64 -14.40 -28.66 -16.65
N PRO A 65 -14.24 -27.49 -15.99
CA PRO A 65 -13.08 -26.60 -16.03
C PRO A 65 -11.99 -26.85 -14.96
N TRP A 66 -12.12 -27.91 -14.15
CA TRP A 66 -11.23 -28.17 -13.02
C TRP A 66 -9.82 -28.57 -13.44
N ALA A 67 -9.68 -29.32 -14.53
CA ALA A 67 -8.38 -29.71 -15.08
C ALA A 67 -7.55 -28.47 -15.46
N THR A 68 -8.16 -27.52 -16.18
CA THR A 68 -7.49 -26.26 -16.53
C THR A 68 -7.16 -25.43 -15.27
N ALA A 69 -8.07 -25.34 -14.31
CA ALA A 69 -7.82 -24.60 -13.07
C ALA A 69 -6.60 -25.13 -12.31
N TRP A 70 -6.47 -26.46 -12.13
CA TRP A 70 -5.32 -27.04 -11.44
C TRP A 70 -3.99 -26.83 -12.16
N ARG A 71 -3.97 -26.90 -13.50
CA ARG A 71 -2.75 -26.61 -14.27
C ARG A 71 -2.28 -25.16 -14.07
N LEU A 72 -3.22 -24.22 -13.99
CA LEU A 72 -2.90 -22.81 -13.72
C LEU A 72 -2.36 -22.63 -12.30
N VAL A 73 -2.95 -23.29 -11.30
CA VAL A 73 -2.46 -23.27 -9.91
C VAL A 73 -1.02 -23.82 -9.83
N GLU A 74 -0.77 -25.00 -10.42
CA GLU A 74 0.55 -25.63 -10.46
C GLU A 74 1.59 -24.73 -11.16
N GLU A 75 1.25 -24.15 -12.32
CA GLU A 75 2.11 -23.23 -13.05
C GLU A 75 2.44 -21.98 -12.22
N SER A 76 1.47 -21.44 -11.48
CA SER A 76 1.66 -20.24 -10.64
C SER A 76 2.68 -20.46 -9.52
N TRP A 77 2.72 -21.65 -8.93
CA TRP A 77 3.68 -21.99 -7.87
C TRP A 77 5.12 -22.12 -8.35
N SER A 78 5.29 -22.49 -9.63
CA SER A 78 6.62 -22.61 -10.26
C SER A 78 7.27 -21.26 -10.54
N SER A 79 6.49 -20.17 -10.49
CA SER A 79 7.00 -18.81 -10.63
C SER A 79 7.59 -18.36 -9.29
N GLY A 80 8.92 -18.46 -9.13
CA GLY A 80 9.64 -18.14 -7.88
C GLY A 80 9.67 -16.65 -7.53
N TYR A 81 8.51 -15.97 -7.51
CA TYR A 81 8.38 -14.58 -7.09
C TYR A 81 8.09 -14.51 -5.59
N SER A 82 8.94 -13.80 -4.86
CA SER A 82 8.61 -13.26 -3.55
C SER A 82 8.16 -11.82 -3.81
N GLU A 83 6.91 -11.48 -3.50
CA GLU A 83 6.32 -10.14 -3.70
C GLU A 83 7.06 -8.99 -2.96
N ARG A 84 8.16 -9.26 -2.26
CA ARG A 84 8.71 -8.38 -1.22
C ARG A 84 10.16 -7.94 -1.36
N ASP A 85 10.87 -8.21 -2.47
CA ASP A 85 12.32 -7.89 -2.48
C ASP A 85 12.95 -7.43 -3.81
N ASP A 86 12.23 -6.68 -4.64
CA ASP A 86 12.80 -6.11 -5.87
C ASP A 86 13.93 -5.09 -5.59
N GLY A 87 13.90 -4.42 -4.43
CA GLY A 87 14.90 -3.42 -4.02
C GLY A 87 16.30 -3.99 -3.81
N THR A 88 16.42 -5.12 -3.09
CA THR A 88 17.72 -5.77 -2.86
C THR A 88 18.26 -6.40 -4.14
N ALA A 89 17.39 -6.96 -4.99
CA ALA A 89 17.75 -7.53 -6.27
C ALA A 89 18.33 -6.48 -7.24
N ILE A 90 17.73 -5.29 -7.32
CA ILE A 90 18.26 -4.17 -8.12
C ILE A 90 19.66 -3.76 -7.61
N TYR A 91 19.84 -3.59 -6.31
CA TYR A 91 21.13 -3.24 -5.73
C TYR A 91 22.20 -4.32 -6.02
N GLY A 92 21.85 -5.59 -5.88
CA GLY A 92 22.74 -6.72 -6.20
C GLY A 92 23.18 -6.73 -7.66
N ILE A 93 22.27 -6.47 -8.60
CA ILE A 93 22.58 -6.35 -10.04
C ILE A 93 23.51 -5.15 -10.30
N GLN A 94 23.19 -3.99 -9.73
CA GLN A 94 24.01 -2.79 -9.88
C GLN A 94 25.46 -3.02 -9.41
N LYS A 95 25.64 -3.62 -8.22
CA LYS A 95 26.96 -3.92 -7.66
C LYS A 95 27.77 -4.82 -8.60
N ARG A 96 27.15 -5.91 -9.09
CA ARG A 96 27.80 -6.85 -10.01
C ARG A 96 28.18 -6.17 -11.32
N LEU A 97 27.30 -5.33 -11.88
CA LEU A 97 27.59 -4.60 -13.12
C LEU A 97 28.74 -3.59 -12.95
N ARG A 98 28.80 -2.87 -11.82
CA ARG A 98 29.92 -1.96 -11.46
C ARG A 98 31.24 -2.71 -11.31
N ALA A 99 31.20 -3.91 -10.71
CA ALA A 99 32.37 -4.78 -10.58
C ALA A 99 32.82 -5.41 -11.91
N GLY A 100 32.12 -5.16 -13.02
CA GLY A 100 32.46 -5.68 -14.34
C GLY A 100 31.89 -7.07 -14.66
N ASP A 101 31.01 -7.61 -13.83
CA ASP A 101 30.36 -8.91 -14.08
C ASP A 101 29.40 -8.82 -15.29
N ARG A 102 29.59 -9.70 -16.26
CA ARG A 102 28.77 -9.83 -17.48
C ARG A 102 28.25 -11.27 -17.67
N SER A 103 28.16 -12.02 -16.59
CA SER A 103 27.75 -13.43 -16.61
C SER A 103 26.26 -13.61 -16.94
N GLY A 104 25.91 -14.81 -17.40
CA GLY A 104 24.51 -15.21 -17.62
C GLY A 104 23.65 -15.11 -16.35
N ALA A 105 24.24 -15.23 -15.16
CA ALA A 105 23.53 -15.04 -13.90
C ALA A 105 23.04 -13.59 -13.71
N VAL A 106 23.83 -12.59 -14.15
CA VAL A 106 23.39 -11.18 -14.15
C VAL A 106 22.27 -10.98 -15.18
N VAL A 107 22.39 -11.60 -16.36
CA VAL A 107 21.34 -11.56 -17.38
C VAL A 107 20.02 -12.11 -16.83
N SER A 108 20.03 -13.29 -16.21
CA SER A 108 18.83 -13.87 -15.59
C SER A 108 18.27 -13.00 -14.48
N ALA A 109 19.12 -12.41 -13.63
CA ALA A 109 18.67 -11.51 -12.56
C ALA A 109 17.95 -10.27 -13.12
N VAL A 110 18.51 -9.63 -14.15
CA VAL A 110 17.87 -8.48 -14.83
C VAL A 110 16.52 -8.88 -15.43
N VAL A 111 16.45 -10.00 -16.13
CA VAL A 111 15.21 -10.45 -16.77
C VAL A 111 14.15 -10.80 -15.73
N ASN A 112 14.52 -11.44 -14.62
CA ASN A 112 13.59 -11.84 -13.58
C ASN A 112 12.82 -10.68 -12.95
N LEU A 113 13.41 -9.48 -12.88
CA LEU A 113 12.75 -8.28 -12.35
C LEU A 113 11.54 -7.87 -13.19
N VAL A 114 11.59 -8.07 -14.51
CA VAL A 114 10.56 -7.57 -15.45
C VAL A 114 9.80 -8.66 -16.19
N ALA A 115 10.16 -9.92 -15.98
CA ALA A 115 9.63 -11.05 -16.72
C ALA A 115 8.11 -11.20 -16.49
N PRO A 116 7.30 -11.36 -17.56
CA PRO A 116 5.88 -11.69 -17.44
C PRO A 116 5.65 -13.08 -16.84
N ARG A 117 4.71 -13.18 -15.91
CA ARG A 117 4.40 -14.39 -15.13
C ARG A 117 2.89 -14.57 -14.99
N LEU A 118 2.48 -15.80 -14.72
CA LEU A 118 1.09 -16.13 -14.42
C LEU A 118 0.77 -15.79 -12.97
N LYS A 119 -0.23 -14.95 -12.74
CA LYS A 119 -0.84 -14.71 -11.42
C LYS A 119 -2.15 -15.47 -11.34
N VAL A 120 -2.37 -16.21 -10.25
CA VAL A 120 -3.60 -16.96 -10.00
C VAL A 120 -4.07 -16.66 -8.60
N GLU A 121 -5.31 -16.20 -8.46
CA GLU A 121 -5.88 -15.75 -7.20
C GLU A 121 -7.32 -16.25 -7.03
N PRO A 122 -7.84 -16.33 -5.79
CA PRO A 122 -9.26 -16.54 -5.56
C PRO A 122 -10.12 -15.47 -6.26
N ILE A 123 -11.34 -15.82 -6.64
CA ILE A 123 -12.26 -14.82 -7.20
C ILE A 123 -12.76 -13.93 -6.06
N ASP A 124 -12.47 -12.63 -6.18
CA ASP A 124 -12.97 -11.64 -5.24
C ASP A 124 -14.50 -11.66 -5.09
N SER A 125 -14.96 -11.46 -3.86
CA SER A 125 -16.38 -11.44 -3.51
C SER A 125 -17.17 -10.35 -4.26
N TRP A 126 -16.55 -9.21 -4.56
CA TRP A 126 -17.18 -8.09 -5.27
C TRP A 126 -17.58 -8.47 -6.71
N ARG A 127 -16.87 -9.38 -7.37
CA ARG A 127 -17.18 -9.81 -8.75
C ARG A 127 -18.58 -10.44 -8.83
N TRP A 128 -19.02 -11.10 -7.77
CA TRP A 128 -20.35 -11.72 -7.69
C TRP A 128 -21.49 -10.71 -7.44
N GLN A 129 -21.18 -9.44 -7.14
CA GLN A 129 -22.19 -8.37 -7.07
C GLN A 129 -22.68 -7.97 -8.47
N PHE A 130 -21.82 -8.13 -9.48
CA PHE A 130 -22.09 -7.76 -10.87
C PHE A 130 -22.45 -8.95 -11.77
N VAL A 131 -22.13 -10.17 -11.34
CA VAL A 131 -22.37 -11.42 -12.10
C VAL A 131 -22.96 -12.49 -11.19
N LYS A 132 -24.02 -13.16 -11.66
CA LYS A 132 -24.63 -14.27 -10.90
C LYS A 132 -23.67 -15.46 -10.81
N LYS A 133 -23.33 -15.87 -9.59
CA LYS A 133 -22.51 -17.06 -9.35
C LYS A 133 -23.17 -18.30 -10.00
N PRO A 134 -22.49 -18.96 -10.95
CA PRO A 134 -23.06 -20.10 -11.66
C PRO A 134 -23.19 -21.30 -10.72
N ARG A 135 -24.31 -22.03 -10.82
CA ARG A 135 -24.55 -23.26 -10.04
C ARG A 135 -23.59 -24.40 -10.44
N SER A 136 -23.13 -24.41 -11.69
CA SER A 136 -22.10 -25.32 -12.19
C SER A 136 -21.05 -24.53 -12.97
N PRO A 137 -19.75 -24.68 -12.64
CA PRO A 137 -18.67 -23.98 -13.34
C PRO A 137 -18.51 -24.56 -14.76
N LYS A 138 -18.31 -23.68 -15.75
CA LYS A 138 -18.17 -24.04 -17.17
C LYS A 138 -16.85 -23.60 -17.79
N SER A 139 -16.13 -22.71 -17.10
CA SER A 139 -14.82 -22.17 -17.46
C SER A 139 -14.01 -22.02 -16.18
N PHE A 140 -12.68 -22.01 -16.27
CA PHE A 140 -11.80 -21.81 -15.13
C PHE A 140 -12.03 -20.44 -14.48
N GLU A 141 -12.51 -19.44 -15.24
CA GLU A 141 -12.85 -18.10 -14.74
C GLU A 141 -14.00 -18.09 -13.71
N HIS A 142 -14.76 -19.18 -13.62
CA HIS A 142 -15.78 -19.37 -12.57
C HIS A 142 -15.19 -19.97 -11.28
N LEU A 143 -13.97 -20.51 -11.35
CA LEU A 143 -13.28 -21.17 -10.25
C LEU A 143 -12.19 -20.27 -9.64
N LEU A 144 -11.43 -19.55 -10.46
CA LEU A 144 -10.32 -18.72 -10.04
C LEU A 144 -10.16 -17.49 -10.94
N SER A 145 -9.40 -16.51 -10.48
CA SER A 145 -8.92 -15.39 -11.29
C SER A 145 -7.51 -15.72 -11.78
N ALA A 146 -7.24 -15.53 -13.07
CA ALA A 146 -5.91 -15.70 -13.63
C ALA A 146 -5.59 -14.56 -14.59
N SER A 147 -4.38 -14.00 -14.47
CA SER A 147 -3.92 -12.86 -15.26
C SER A 147 -2.40 -12.92 -15.47
N LEU A 148 -1.91 -12.09 -16.39
CA LEU A 148 -0.49 -11.86 -16.55
C LEU A 148 -0.05 -10.76 -15.56
N THR A 149 1.08 -10.97 -14.89
CA THR A 149 1.72 -10.00 -13.99
C THR A 149 3.23 -9.94 -14.24
N SER A 150 3.94 -9.03 -13.58
CA SER A 150 5.41 -8.92 -13.55
C SER A 150 5.82 -7.97 -12.42
N GLY A 151 7.12 -7.70 -12.26
CA GLY A 151 7.61 -6.64 -11.37
C GLY A 151 7.38 -5.24 -11.95
N ASP A 152 8.03 -4.25 -11.36
CA ASP A 152 7.83 -2.84 -11.72
C ASP A 152 8.54 -2.43 -13.03
N LEU A 153 8.14 -1.27 -13.57
CA LEU A 153 8.89 -0.61 -14.65
C LEU A 153 10.30 -0.24 -14.16
N ILE A 154 11.32 -0.71 -14.88
CA ILE A 154 12.74 -0.49 -14.53
C ILE A 154 13.51 0.01 -15.75
N ASP A 155 14.06 1.22 -15.67
CA ASP A 155 14.82 1.82 -16.77
C ASP A 155 16.32 1.45 -16.74
N LEU A 156 17.03 1.79 -17.84
CA LEU A 156 18.46 1.49 -17.98
C LEU A 156 19.34 2.21 -16.96
N LYS A 157 18.93 3.40 -16.50
CA LYS A 157 19.72 4.19 -15.56
C LYS A 157 19.67 3.55 -14.18
N LEU A 158 18.48 3.10 -13.77
CA LEU A 158 18.27 2.38 -12.52
C LEU A 158 19.09 1.09 -12.49
N LEU A 159 19.16 0.32 -13.58
CA LEU A 159 20.00 -0.89 -13.63
C LEU A 159 21.49 -0.61 -13.94
N GLN A 160 21.87 0.64 -14.20
CA GLN A 160 23.20 1.05 -14.69
C GLN A 160 23.62 0.40 -16.02
N LEU A 161 22.66 -0.18 -16.75
CA LEU A 161 22.87 -0.72 -18.09
C LEU A 161 23.22 0.39 -19.10
N ALA A 162 22.79 1.63 -18.85
CA ALA A 162 23.17 2.79 -19.67
C ALA A 162 24.70 2.99 -19.76
N ASN A 163 25.44 2.61 -18.70
CA ASN A 163 26.89 2.77 -18.64
C ASN A 163 27.66 1.58 -19.21
N VAL A 164 26.96 0.51 -19.62
CA VAL A 164 27.59 -0.69 -20.18
C VAL A 164 27.82 -0.51 -21.68
N SER A 165 29.07 -0.70 -22.12
CA SER A 165 29.49 -0.65 -23.52
C SER A 165 29.73 -2.03 -24.16
N ASP A 166 29.63 -3.11 -23.38
CA ASP A 166 29.78 -4.48 -23.89
C ASP A 166 28.55 -4.90 -24.69
N ILE A 167 28.69 -4.87 -26.03
CA ILE A 167 27.62 -5.20 -26.97
C ILE A 167 27.18 -6.67 -26.87
N GLN A 168 28.10 -7.61 -26.59
CA GLN A 168 27.73 -9.04 -26.52
C GLN A 168 26.91 -9.34 -25.27
N PHE A 169 27.25 -8.71 -24.16
CA PHE A 169 26.43 -8.75 -22.96
C PHE A 169 25.04 -8.14 -23.19
N LEU A 170 24.97 -6.94 -23.77
CA LEU A 170 23.68 -6.29 -24.06
C LEU A 170 22.81 -7.12 -25.03
N LYS A 171 23.42 -7.76 -26.04
CA LYS A 171 22.73 -8.71 -26.93
C LYS A 171 22.14 -9.88 -26.15
N SER A 172 22.89 -10.42 -25.19
CA SER A 172 22.43 -11.53 -24.34
C SER A 172 21.23 -11.11 -23.48
N VAL A 173 21.27 -9.91 -22.90
CA VAL A 173 20.14 -9.32 -22.16
C VAL A 173 18.93 -9.14 -23.07
N ALA A 174 19.10 -8.54 -24.25
CA ALA A 174 18.02 -8.33 -25.20
C ALA A 174 17.38 -9.65 -25.67
N SER A 175 18.17 -10.66 -26.01
CA SER A 175 17.64 -11.97 -26.40
C SER A 175 16.88 -12.67 -25.27
N ALA A 176 17.35 -12.53 -24.02
CA ALA A 176 16.67 -13.11 -22.86
C ALA A 176 15.35 -12.39 -22.54
N LEU A 177 15.30 -11.05 -22.67
CA LEU A 177 14.07 -10.27 -22.54
C LEU A 177 13.06 -10.60 -23.64
N GLU A 178 13.51 -10.75 -24.90
CA GLU A 178 12.67 -11.17 -26.02
C GLU A 178 12.06 -12.57 -25.77
N ALA A 179 12.84 -13.51 -25.24
CA ALA A 179 12.34 -14.82 -24.84
C ALA A 179 11.28 -14.72 -23.71
N ALA A 180 11.49 -13.85 -22.72
CA ALA A 180 10.52 -13.62 -21.65
C ALA A 180 9.20 -13.02 -22.16
N ILE A 181 9.26 -12.11 -23.13
CA ILE A 181 8.07 -11.55 -23.80
C ILE A 181 7.31 -12.65 -24.53
N LEU A 182 7.99 -13.48 -25.33
CA LEU A 182 7.35 -14.59 -26.04
C LEU A 182 6.68 -15.57 -25.06
N HIS A 183 7.33 -15.88 -23.95
CA HIS A 183 6.75 -16.69 -22.88
C HIS A 183 5.49 -16.05 -22.28
N GLY A 184 5.50 -14.73 -22.02
CA GLY A 184 4.33 -13.98 -21.55
C GLY A 184 3.17 -14.01 -22.53
N LEU A 185 3.44 -13.90 -23.84
CA LEU A 185 2.42 -14.01 -24.88
C LEU A 185 1.82 -15.43 -24.94
N ASP A 186 2.62 -16.47 -24.67
CA ASP A 186 2.13 -17.85 -24.59
C ASP A 186 1.25 -18.07 -23.36
N ILE A 187 1.60 -17.50 -22.19
CA ILE A 187 0.73 -17.49 -21.01
C ILE A 187 -0.61 -16.83 -21.36
N ALA A 188 -0.59 -15.64 -21.95
CA ALA A 188 -1.81 -14.93 -22.30
C ALA A 188 -2.71 -15.73 -23.26
N ARG A 189 -2.13 -16.42 -24.25
CA ARG A 189 -2.89 -17.32 -25.14
C ARG A 189 -3.55 -18.47 -24.38
N ARG A 190 -2.87 -19.06 -23.39
CA ARG A 190 -3.47 -20.08 -22.50
C ARG A 190 -4.64 -19.51 -21.70
N LEU A 191 -4.59 -18.23 -21.33
CA LEU A 191 -5.67 -17.51 -20.65
C LEU A 191 -6.80 -17.03 -21.59
N GLY A 192 -6.74 -17.36 -22.88
CA GLY A 192 -7.79 -17.03 -23.86
C GLY A 192 -7.57 -15.73 -24.62
N TRP A 193 -6.35 -15.18 -24.62
CA TRP A 193 -5.99 -14.09 -25.52
C TRP A 193 -5.92 -14.58 -26.99
N ASP A 194 -6.55 -13.85 -27.91
CA ASP A 194 -6.66 -14.23 -29.32
C ASP A 194 -5.39 -13.95 -30.16
N GLY A 195 -4.35 -13.41 -29.53
CA GLY A 195 -3.08 -13.04 -30.16
C GLY A 195 -3.06 -11.69 -30.87
N GLN A 196 -4.19 -10.97 -30.95
CA GLN A 196 -4.34 -9.81 -31.83
C GLN A 196 -5.12 -8.62 -31.21
N ARG A 197 -6.08 -8.86 -30.31
CA ARG A 197 -6.99 -7.86 -29.72
C ARG A 197 -6.81 -7.80 -28.20
N ARG A 198 -7.42 -6.82 -27.54
CA ARG A 198 -7.54 -6.76 -26.06
C ARG A 198 -6.20 -6.82 -25.31
N LEU A 199 -5.35 -5.82 -25.51
CA LEU A 199 -4.04 -5.72 -24.84
C LEU A 199 -4.14 -5.70 -23.29
N TRP A 200 -5.29 -5.35 -22.73
CA TRP A 200 -5.54 -5.47 -21.27
C TRP A 200 -5.36 -6.90 -20.75
N GLN A 201 -5.55 -7.94 -21.59
CA GLN A 201 -5.26 -9.34 -21.22
C GLN A 201 -3.76 -9.62 -21.08
N LEU A 202 -2.89 -8.70 -21.52
CA LEU A 202 -1.43 -8.73 -21.33
C LEU A 202 -0.98 -7.87 -20.14
N GLY A 203 -1.92 -7.37 -19.32
CA GLY A 203 -1.62 -6.37 -18.27
C GLY A 203 -1.44 -4.95 -18.82
N ASP A 204 -2.04 -4.68 -20.00
CA ASP A 204 -1.92 -3.44 -20.76
C ASP A 204 -0.50 -3.07 -21.26
N LEU A 205 -0.47 -2.22 -22.29
CA LEU A 205 0.76 -1.72 -22.91
C LEU A 205 0.46 -0.41 -23.65
N GLY A 206 0.59 0.70 -22.94
CA GLY A 206 0.41 2.06 -23.45
C GLY A 206 1.49 2.43 -24.46
N ARG A 207 2.77 2.28 -24.10
CA ARG A 207 3.92 2.53 -25.01
C ARG A 207 4.94 1.40 -24.93
N VAL A 208 5.60 1.07 -26.04
CA VAL A 208 6.68 0.05 -26.04
C VAL A 208 8.02 0.58 -25.54
N TYR A 209 8.11 1.88 -25.25
CA TYR A 209 9.30 2.54 -24.75
C TYR A 209 8.96 3.49 -23.58
N TYR A 210 9.97 3.91 -22.84
CA TYR A 210 9.84 4.84 -21.71
C TYR A 210 9.56 6.26 -22.21
N VAL A 211 8.42 6.85 -21.84
CA VAL A 211 8.07 8.23 -22.22
C VAL A 211 8.82 9.25 -21.36
N THR A 212 9.00 8.95 -20.08
CA THR A 212 9.75 9.78 -19.12
C THR A 212 10.78 8.90 -18.41
N SER A 213 12.05 9.32 -18.36
CA SER A 213 13.09 8.62 -17.58
C SER A 213 13.05 9.06 -16.12
N ALA A 214 12.58 8.19 -15.22
CA ALA A 214 12.47 8.37 -13.77
C ALA A 214 11.59 9.53 -13.27
N ALA A 215 10.70 9.23 -12.32
CA ALA A 215 9.80 10.18 -11.70
C ALA A 215 10.56 11.20 -10.84
N GLN A 216 10.80 12.40 -11.39
CA GLN A 216 10.93 13.61 -10.57
C GLN A 216 9.53 14.07 -10.16
N ALA A 217 9.36 14.45 -8.90
CA ALA A 217 8.09 14.94 -8.38
C ALA A 217 7.57 16.11 -9.25
N GLY A 218 6.43 15.92 -9.91
CA GLY A 218 5.76 16.94 -10.72
C GLY A 218 5.79 16.77 -12.24
N GLN A 219 6.48 15.76 -12.80
CA GLN A 219 6.42 15.47 -14.25
C GLN A 219 5.39 14.38 -14.60
N SER A 220 4.85 14.44 -15.83
CA SER A 220 3.93 13.44 -16.39
C SER A 220 4.52 12.04 -16.25
N LYS A 221 3.77 11.15 -15.57
CA LYS A 221 4.15 9.76 -15.36
C LYS A 221 4.14 9.01 -16.69
N ASP A 222 4.91 7.92 -16.77
CA ASP A 222 4.84 7.02 -17.92
C ASP A 222 3.44 6.36 -17.97
N PRO A 223 2.81 6.18 -19.15
CA PRO A 223 1.46 5.60 -19.26
C PRO A 223 1.31 4.22 -18.63
N ASP A 224 2.42 3.49 -18.48
CA ASP A 224 2.46 2.13 -17.95
C ASP A 224 2.98 2.07 -16.50
N SER A 225 3.05 3.19 -15.79
CA SER A 225 3.65 3.28 -14.44
C SER A 225 3.00 2.35 -13.40
N TYR A 226 1.78 1.88 -13.63
CA TYR A 226 1.04 0.97 -12.74
C TYR A 226 0.62 -0.33 -13.45
N HIS A 227 1.19 -0.61 -14.62
CA HIS A 227 0.89 -1.82 -15.38
C HIS A 227 1.88 -2.93 -15.01
N HIS A 228 1.36 -3.97 -14.37
CA HIS A 228 2.06 -5.21 -14.10
C HIS A 228 1.62 -6.25 -15.13
N GLY A 229 2.55 -6.83 -15.89
CA GLY A 229 2.26 -7.68 -17.05
C GLY A 229 3.36 -7.65 -18.10
N ILE A 230 3.01 -7.44 -19.37
CA ILE A 230 4.00 -7.46 -20.46
C ILE A 230 4.87 -6.19 -20.53
N ALA A 231 4.33 -5.04 -20.08
CA ALA A 231 4.94 -3.73 -20.31
C ALA A 231 6.38 -3.57 -19.79
N PRO A 232 6.73 -3.98 -18.55
CA PRO A 232 8.10 -3.84 -18.04
C PRO A 232 9.15 -4.51 -18.92
N SER A 233 8.91 -5.77 -19.33
CA SER A 233 9.84 -6.50 -20.21
C SER A 233 9.97 -5.89 -21.60
N VAL A 234 8.86 -5.42 -22.18
CA VAL A 234 8.84 -4.78 -23.52
C VAL A 234 9.63 -3.48 -23.52
N LYS A 235 9.42 -2.62 -22.52
CA LYS A 235 10.12 -1.33 -22.43
C LYS A 235 11.61 -1.50 -22.16
N LEU A 236 11.97 -2.43 -21.28
CA LEU A 236 13.38 -2.72 -21.04
C LEU A 236 14.04 -3.32 -22.28
N LEU A 237 13.37 -4.21 -23.02
CA LEU A 237 13.88 -4.73 -24.29
C LEU A 237 14.13 -3.60 -25.30
N HIS A 238 13.15 -2.72 -25.51
CA HIS A 238 13.30 -1.56 -26.39
C HIS A 238 14.52 -0.73 -25.97
N ALA A 239 14.64 -0.40 -24.69
CA ALA A 239 15.73 0.43 -24.19
C ALA A 239 17.10 -0.24 -24.39
N VAL A 240 17.23 -1.54 -24.10
CA VAL A 240 18.49 -2.28 -24.32
C VAL A 240 18.86 -2.32 -25.80
N VAL A 241 17.91 -2.58 -26.70
CA VAL A 241 18.18 -2.61 -28.15
C VAL A 241 18.48 -1.21 -28.69
N ALA A 242 17.84 -0.16 -28.17
CA ALA A 242 18.19 1.23 -28.47
C ALA A 242 19.63 1.55 -28.03
N ARG A 243 20.04 1.08 -26.84
CA ARG A 243 21.43 1.22 -26.38
C ARG A 243 22.43 0.49 -27.26
N ILE A 244 22.10 -0.72 -27.73
CA ILE A 244 22.92 -1.44 -28.72
C ILE A 244 23.04 -0.59 -29.99
N ALA A 245 21.95 -0.03 -30.51
CA ALA A 245 21.95 0.79 -31.71
C ALA A 245 22.78 2.08 -31.58
N GLU A 246 22.81 2.70 -30.40
CA GLU A 246 23.67 3.86 -30.11
C GLU A 246 25.16 3.50 -30.18
N LEU A 247 25.54 2.30 -29.75
CA LEU A 247 26.92 1.82 -29.76
C LEU A 247 27.33 1.28 -31.14
N ASP A 248 26.45 0.50 -31.76
CA ASP A 248 26.64 -0.15 -33.05
C ASP A 248 25.27 -0.43 -33.72
N PRO A 249 24.87 0.39 -34.71
CA PRO A 249 23.63 0.18 -35.45
C PRO A 249 23.50 -1.19 -36.11
N ASP A 250 24.59 -1.77 -36.63
CA ASP A 250 24.56 -3.06 -37.33
C ASP A 250 24.34 -4.22 -36.37
N ALA A 251 24.80 -4.09 -35.12
CA ALA A 251 24.48 -5.03 -34.05
C ALA A 251 23.00 -5.07 -33.66
N ALA A 252 22.24 -3.98 -33.88
CA ALA A 252 20.82 -3.89 -33.56
C ALA A 252 19.90 -4.39 -34.71
N ARG A 253 20.32 -4.26 -35.99
CA ARG A 253 19.51 -4.67 -37.16
C ARG A 253 18.93 -6.08 -37.09
N PRO A 254 19.64 -7.13 -36.60
CA PRO A 254 19.08 -8.47 -36.51
C PRO A 254 17.83 -8.57 -35.63
N PHE A 255 17.70 -7.75 -34.58
CA PHE A 255 16.49 -7.70 -33.74
C PHE A 255 15.31 -7.17 -34.55
N LEU A 256 15.49 -6.04 -35.26
CA LEU A 256 14.43 -5.46 -36.10
C LEU A 256 14.00 -6.42 -37.22
N MET A 257 14.95 -7.14 -37.84
CA MET A 257 14.61 -8.15 -38.84
C MET A 257 13.70 -9.23 -38.26
N ARG A 258 14.01 -9.76 -37.06
CA ARG A 258 13.13 -10.74 -36.40
C ARG A 258 11.76 -10.15 -36.07
N TRP A 259 11.71 -8.96 -35.48
CA TRP A 259 10.43 -8.32 -35.13
C TRP A 259 9.54 -8.06 -36.35
N SER A 260 10.12 -7.79 -37.52
CA SER A 260 9.38 -7.62 -38.77
C SER A 260 8.73 -8.92 -39.30
N LEU A 261 9.23 -10.08 -38.87
CA LEU A 261 8.75 -11.40 -39.29
C LEU A 261 7.71 -11.99 -38.32
N VAL A 262 7.67 -11.51 -37.09
CA VAL A 262 6.73 -11.99 -36.05
C VAL A 262 5.42 -11.20 -36.14
N ASP A 263 4.34 -11.86 -36.54
CA ASP A 263 3.00 -11.25 -36.56
C ASP A 263 2.40 -11.19 -35.15
N SER A 264 2.85 -10.19 -34.38
CA SER A 264 2.39 -9.91 -33.02
C SER A 264 2.27 -8.40 -32.84
N PRO A 265 1.17 -7.90 -32.23
CA PRO A 265 1.01 -6.46 -31.96
C PRO A 265 2.18 -5.85 -31.19
N VAL A 266 2.80 -6.58 -30.25
CA VAL A 266 3.96 -6.11 -29.48
C VAL A 266 5.19 -5.92 -30.37
N HIS A 267 5.51 -6.91 -31.20
CA HIS A 267 6.69 -6.91 -32.06
C HIS A 267 6.58 -5.88 -33.19
N VAL A 268 5.39 -5.74 -33.79
CA VAL A 268 5.12 -4.71 -34.79
C VAL A 268 5.32 -3.30 -34.21
N ARG A 269 4.90 -3.07 -32.96
CA ARG A 269 5.11 -1.79 -32.27
C ARG A 269 6.57 -1.54 -31.91
N LEU A 270 7.29 -2.56 -31.41
CA LEU A 270 8.74 -2.49 -31.16
C LEU A 270 9.52 -2.15 -32.44
N TRP A 271 9.18 -2.81 -33.55
CA TRP A 271 9.74 -2.52 -34.86
C TRP A 271 9.45 -1.07 -35.27
N ALA A 272 8.19 -0.63 -35.17
CA ALA A 272 7.81 0.73 -35.53
C ALA A 272 8.54 1.80 -34.70
N ALA A 273 8.70 1.56 -33.38
CA ALA A 273 9.43 2.45 -32.48
C ALA A 273 10.91 2.58 -32.87
N MET A 274 11.59 1.47 -33.16
CA MET A 274 13.01 1.47 -33.54
C MET A 274 13.26 1.99 -34.95
N SER A 275 12.34 1.76 -35.89
CA SER A 275 12.44 2.24 -37.27
C SER A 275 12.26 3.76 -37.42
N ARG A 276 11.96 4.49 -36.33
CA ARG A 276 12.11 5.97 -36.29
C ARG A 276 13.56 6.40 -36.50
N ASN A 277 14.54 5.56 -36.16
CA ASN A 277 15.94 5.82 -36.45
C ASN A 277 16.29 5.46 -37.90
N SER A 278 16.68 6.45 -38.70
CA SER A 278 17.03 6.30 -40.12
C SER A 278 18.27 5.44 -40.38
N GLN A 279 19.15 5.28 -39.38
CA GLN A 279 20.31 4.40 -39.48
C GLN A 279 19.90 2.92 -39.46
N LEU A 280 18.81 2.57 -38.77
CA LEU A 280 18.39 1.18 -38.56
C LEU A 280 17.49 0.63 -39.68
N THR A 281 16.65 1.47 -40.28
CA THR A 281 15.68 1.05 -41.30
C THR A 281 15.61 2.05 -42.44
N SER A 282 15.67 1.54 -43.69
CA SER A 282 15.63 2.38 -44.88
C SER A 282 14.24 2.97 -45.13
N ALA A 283 14.19 4.11 -45.82
CA ALA A 283 12.92 4.76 -46.17
C ALA A 283 12.01 3.88 -47.04
N GLU A 284 12.60 3.06 -47.92
CA GLU A 284 11.86 2.11 -48.76
C GLU A 284 11.14 1.05 -47.92
N GLN A 285 11.81 0.51 -46.91
CA GLN A 285 11.23 -0.47 -45.98
C GLN A 285 10.10 0.15 -45.15
N VAL A 286 10.30 1.37 -44.62
CA VAL A 286 9.26 2.11 -43.88
C VAL A 286 8.06 2.41 -44.78
N GLY A 287 8.28 2.92 -45.99
CA GLY A 287 7.20 3.20 -46.94
C GLY A 287 6.40 1.95 -47.33
N SER A 288 7.10 0.85 -47.63
CA SER A 288 6.48 -0.44 -47.93
C SER A 288 5.68 -1.01 -46.76
N PHE A 289 6.12 -0.78 -45.53
CA PHE A 289 5.38 -1.17 -44.34
C PHE A 289 4.10 -0.35 -44.18
N LEU A 290 4.21 0.98 -44.19
CA LEU A 290 3.07 1.90 -43.95
C LEU A 290 1.95 1.73 -44.98
N VAL A 291 2.28 1.50 -46.25
CA VAL A 291 1.30 1.29 -47.32
C VAL A 291 0.55 -0.04 -47.16
N ARG A 292 1.19 -1.07 -46.60
CA ARG A 292 0.60 -2.42 -46.43
C ARG A 292 -0.24 -2.59 -45.17
N LEU A 293 -0.26 -1.61 -44.26
CA LEU A 293 -1.01 -1.70 -43.01
C LEU A 293 -2.52 -1.83 -43.25
N ASP A 294 -3.17 -2.71 -42.48
CA ASP A 294 -4.62 -2.72 -42.36
C ASP A 294 -5.14 -1.45 -41.67
N ASP A 295 -6.44 -1.17 -41.81
CA ASP A 295 -7.03 0.06 -41.27
C ASP A 295 -6.94 0.16 -39.75
N ARG A 296 -7.01 -0.95 -39.03
CA ARG A 296 -6.93 -0.96 -37.56
C ARG A 296 -5.53 -0.51 -37.12
N LYS A 297 -4.47 -1.16 -37.62
CA LYS A 297 -3.07 -0.80 -37.30
C LYS A 297 -2.73 0.62 -37.73
N PHE A 298 -3.34 1.11 -38.82
CA PHE A 298 -3.09 2.45 -39.34
C PHE A 298 -3.72 3.57 -38.48
N TRP A 299 -4.92 3.34 -37.93
CA TRP A 299 -5.74 4.37 -37.28
C TRP A 299 -5.87 4.25 -35.75
N ASP A 300 -5.74 3.06 -35.17
CA ASP A 300 -5.95 2.82 -33.75
C ASP A 300 -4.76 3.29 -32.90
N LEU A 301 -4.82 4.55 -32.46
CA LEU A 301 -3.75 5.17 -31.66
C LEU A 301 -3.61 4.62 -30.25
N HIS A 302 -4.66 4.00 -29.70
CA HIS A 302 -4.59 3.41 -28.37
C HIS A 302 -3.82 2.09 -28.40
N VAL A 303 -3.94 1.33 -29.50
CA VAL A 303 -3.27 0.04 -29.66
C VAL A 303 -1.92 0.17 -30.38
N PHE A 304 -1.78 1.07 -31.36
CA PHE A 304 -0.59 1.21 -32.21
C PHE A 304 -0.06 2.66 -32.32
N PRO A 305 0.19 3.37 -31.21
CA PRO A 305 0.68 4.76 -31.25
C PRO A 305 2.01 4.90 -31.99
N GLU A 306 2.92 3.92 -31.85
CA GLU A 306 4.25 3.95 -32.46
C GLU A 306 4.21 3.93 -34.01
N ILE A 307 3.17 3.36 -34.61
CA ILE A 307 3.01 3.36 -36.08
C ILE A 307 2.69 4.78 -36.57
N ALA A 308 1.82 5.49 -35.85
CA ALA A 308 1.46 6.85 -36.20
C ALA A 308 2.63 7.81 -36.01
N GLU A 309 3.41 7.58 -34.95
CA GLU A 309 4.65 8.31 -34.67
C GLU A 309 5.73 8.05 -35.74
N LEU A 310 5.94 6.79 -36.13
CA LEU A 310 6.83 6.41 -37.23
C LEU A 310 6.45 7.10 -38.53
N ARG A 311 5.16 7.05 -38.87
CA ARG A 311 4.61 7.69 -40.07
C ARG A 311 4.92 9.18 -40.10
N ALA A 312 4.72 9.89 -39.00
CA ALA A 312 4.97 11.31 -38.91
C ALA A 312 6.47 11.64 -38.99
N THR A 313 7.29 10.97 -38.17
CA THR A 313 8.73 11.25 -38.03
C THR A 313 9.52 10.91 -39.29
N ARG A 314 9.17 9.83 -39.99
CA ARG A 314 9.87 9.38 -41.20
C ARG A 314 9.24 9.88 -42.50
N PHE A 315 8.17 10.68 -42.46
CA PHE A 315 7.41 11.06 -43.66
C PHE A 315 8.30 11.74 -44.72
N GLY A 316 9.17 12.65 -44.28
CA GLY A 316 10.07 13.40 -45.16
C GLY A 316 11.10 12.53 -45.90
N ASP A 317 11.43 11.36 -45.38
CA ASP A 317 12.39 10.43 -45.99
C ASP A 317 11.76 9.61 -47.12
N LEU A 318 10.42 9.54 -47.18
CA LEU A 318 9.69 8.70 -48.13
C LEU A 318 9.71 9.31 -49.53
N ASN A 319 9.69 8.45 -50.56
CA ASN A 319 9.53 8.93 -51.92
C ASN A 319 8.14 9.57 -52.14
N GLN A 320 8.06 10.45 -53.13
CA GLN A 320 6.85 11.24 -53.42
C GLN A 320 5.60 10.37 -53.60
N ARG A 321 5.70 9.25 -54.33
CA ARG A 321 4.57 8.33 -54.57
C ARG A 321 4.01 7.76 -53.26
N THR A 322 4.87 7.46 -52.30
CA THR A 322 4.47 6.93 -50.99
C THR A 322 3.84 8.03 -50.13
N GLN A 323 4.40 9.24 -50.15
CA GLN A 323 3.85 10.41 -49.46
C GLN A 323 2.42 10.72 -49.96
N GLU A 324 2.22 10.73 -51.28
CA GLU A 324 0.91 10.91 -51.92
C GLU A 324 -0.09 9.84 -51.44
N ALA A 325 0.28 8.55 -51.57
CA ALA A 325 -0.60 7.44 -51.14
C ALA A 325 -0.99 7.49 -49.66
N ILE A 326 -0.06 7.86 -48.77
CA ILE A 326 -0.33 8.00 -47.33
C ILE A 326 -1.28 9.18 -47.09
N THR A 327 -1.04 10.34 -47.70
CA THR A 327 -1.89 11.53 -47.47
C THR A 327 -3.27 11.37 -48.06
N GLU A 328 -3.41 10.72 -49.21
CA GLU A 328 -4.72 10.36 -49.79
C GLU A 328 -5.50 9.44 -48.83
N ARG A 329 -4.84 8.40 -48.28
CA ARG A 329 -5.47 7.52 -47.29
C ARG A 329 -5.92 8.28 -46.03
N ILE A 330 -5.11 9.21 -45.54
CA ILE A 330 -5.47 10.03 -44.38
C ILE A 330 -6.66 10.94 -44.70
N GLN A 331 -6.72 11.55 -45.88
CA GLN A 331 -7.83 12.43 -46.29
C GLN A 331 -9.16 11.70 -46.48
N ILE A 332 -9.12 10.42 -46.90
CA ILE A 332 -10.31 9.54 -46.94
C ILE A 332 -10.85 9.29 -45.52
N GLY A 333 -9.95 9.24 -44.53
CA GLY A 333 -10.25 9.04 -43.12
C GLY A 333 -10.56 7.59 -42.75
N PRO A 334 -10.66 7.29 -41.45
CA PRO A 334 -10.89 5.93 -40.94
C PRO A 334 -12.23 5.35 -41.43
N PRO A 335 -12.33 4.03 -41.62
CA PRO A 335 -13.57 3.37 -42.01
C PRO A 335 -14.71 3.52 -40.97
N ARG A 336 -15.97 3.39 -41.42
CA ARG A 336 -17.18 3.60 -40.57
C ARG A 336 -17.32 2.58 -39.44
N ASP A 337 -16.73 1.40 -39.58
CA ASP A 337 -16.83 0.29 -38.61
C ASP A 337 -16.06 0.52 -37.30
N HIS A 338 -15.22 1.56 -37.24
CA HIS A 338 -14.56 2.01 -36.00
C HIS A 338 -15.57 2.58 -34.98
N TRP A 339 -16.79 2.92 -35.42
CA TRP A 339 -17.86 3.39 -34.56
C TRP A 339 -19.01 2.39 -34.48
N PRO A 340 -19.74 2.31 -33.34
CA PRO A 340 -20.93 1.49 -33.22
C PRO A 340 -21.95 1.76 -34.34
N LYS A 341 -22.71 0.73 -34.76
CA LYS A 341 -23.73 0.87 -35.81
C LYS A 341 -24.79 1.93 -35.48
N LYS A 342 -25.08 2.14 -34.19
CA LYS A 342 -26.05 3.12 -33.69
C LYS A 342 -25.49 4.54 -33.53
N ALA A 343 -24.19 4.75 -33.75
CA ALA A 343 -23.59 6.08 -33.63
C ALA A 343 -24.16 7.04 -34.69
N GLU A 344 -24.49 8.26 -34.25
CA GLU A 344 -25.08 9.30 -35.07
C GLU A 344 -24.18 9.69 -36.26
N ALA A 345 -24.75 9.72 -37.48
CA ALA A 345 -23.97 9.89 -38.71
C ALA A 345 -23.20 11.22 -38.76
N ALA A 346 -23.78 12.31 -38.24
CA ALA A 346 -23.12 13.61 -38.18
C ALA A 346 -21.90 13.60 -37.24
N LYS A 347 -22.04 13.02 -36.04
CA LYS A 347 -20.94 12.86 -35.08
C LYS A 347 -19.83 11.98 -35.64
N VAL A 348 -20.17 10.88 -36.32
CA VAL A 348 -19.18 10.03 -36.98
C VAL A 348 -18.46 10.77 -38.10
N LYS A 349 -19.16 11.54 -38.93
CA LYS A 349 -18.54 12.35 -39.99
C LYS A 349 -17.56 13.37 -39.40
N ASN A 350 -17.94 14.04 -38.31
CA ASN A 350 -17.06 14.98 -37.61
C ASN A 350 -15.83 14.28 -37.01
N ALA A 351 -16.01 13.13 -36.36
CA ALA A 351 -14.91 12.36 -35.78
C ALA A 351 -13.92 11.85 -36.85
N ARG A 352 -14.42 11.37 -38.00
CA ARG A 352 -13.57 10.98 -39.14
C ARG A 352 -12.72 12.15 -39.63
N LEU A 353 -13.33 13.32 -39.77
CA LEU A 353 -12.64 14.54 -40.18
C LEU A 353 -11.58 14.96 -39.15
N TYR A 354 -11.92 14.95 -37.86
CA TYR A 354 -10.98 15.23 -36.78
C TYR A 354 -9.76 14.31 -36.82
N TRP A 355 -9.97 13.00 -36.98
CA TRP A 355 -8.87 12.03 -37.05
C TRP A 355 -7.97 12.31 -38.27
N SER A 356 -8.54 12.58 -39.44
CA SER A 356 -7.77 12.95 -40.65
C SER A 356 -6.94 14.23 -40.46
N VAL A 357 -7.54 15.28 -39.89
CA VAL A 357 -6.85 16.56 -39.63
C VAL A 357 -5.72 16.34 -38.62
N ARG A 358 -5.97 15.62 -37.52
CA ARG A 358 -4.97 15.28 -36.50
C ARG A 358 -3.77 14.55 -37.10
N GLU A 359 -4.00 13.56 -37.96
CA GLU A 359 -2.89 12.78 -38.54
C GLU A 359 -2.05 13.57 -39.56
N LEU A 360 -2.66 14.42 -40.40
CA LEU A 360 -1.91 15.31 -41.29
C LEU A 360 -1.13 16.36 -40.47
N LYS A 361 -1.75 16.94 -39.44
CA LYS A 361 -1.10 17.91 -38.57
C LYS A 361 0.05 17.27 -37.79
N ARG A 362 -0.08 16.03 -37.34
CA ARG A 362 1.02 15.27 -36.71
C ARG A 362 2.24 15.17 -37.62
N ILE A 363 2.06 14.94 -38.92
CA ILE A 363 3.16 14.94 -39.90
C ILE A 363 3.85 16.32 -39.94
N GLU A 364 3.08 17.41 -39.99
CA GLU A 364 3.67 18.76 -39.98
C GLU A 364 4.42 19.07 -38.69
N VAL A 365 3.84 18.72 -37.53
CA VAL A 365 4.45 18.95 -36.21
C VAL A 365 5.76 18.16 -36.06
N ALA A 366 5.85 16.98 -36.68
CA ALA A 366 7.08 16.20 -36.75
C ALA A 366 8.13 16.74 -37.76
N GLY A 367 7.83 17.83 -38.47
CA GLY A 367 8.72 18.45 -39.46
C GLY A 367 8.58 17.92 -40.90
N GLY A 368 7.61 17.03 -41.16
CA GLY A 368 7.34 16.50 -42.49
C GLY A 368 6.66 17.52 -43.42
N GLN A 369 7.16 17.66 -44.66
CA GLN A 369 6.54 18.52 -45.66
C GLN A 369 5.42 17.77 -46.39
N LEU A 370 4.18 18.25 -46.24
CA LEU A 370 3.02 17.67 -46.94
C LEU A 370 3.03 18.06 -48.42
N PRO A 371 2.54 17.17 -49.32
CA PRO A 371 2.24 17.54 -50.70
C PRO A 371 1.34 18.79 -50.76
N PRO A 372 1.51 19.70 -51.74
CA PRO A 372 0.79 20.97 -51.78
C PRO A 372 -0.74 20.85 -51.70
N SER A 373 -1.31 19.83 -52.34
CA SER A 373 -2.75 19.52 -52.29
C SER A 373 -3.20 19.17 -50.86
N SER A 374 -2.43 18.36 -50.15
CA SER A 374 -2.70 17.92 -48.78
C SER A 374 -2.49 19.02 -47.75
N LYS A 375 -1.49 19.88 -47.95
CA LYS A 375 -1.29 21.08 -47.15
C LYS A 375 -2.49 22.03 -47.25
N SER A 376 -2.92 22.33 -48.48
CA SER A 376 -4.08 23.19 -48.74
C SER A 376 -5.37 22.60 -48.14
N TRP A 377 -5.52 21.27 -48.18
CA TRP A 377 -6.64 20.57 -47.57
C TRP A 377 -6.66 20.70 -46.04
N LEU A 378 -5.50 20.58 -45.38
CA LEU A 378 -5.33 20.72 -43.93
C LEU A 378 -5.59 22.16 -43.47
N ASP A 379 -4.97 23.15 -44.12
CA ASP A 379 -5.08 24.56 -43.75
C ASP A 379 -6.53 25.07 -43.81
N ALA A 380 -7.33 24.55 -44.74
CA ALA A 380 -8.75 24.87 -44.85
C ALA A 380 -9.63 24.26 -43.72
N ARG A 381 -9.12 23.28 -42.97
CA ARG A 381 -9.90 22.49 -42.01
C ARG A 381 -9.42 22.59 -40.57
N ILE A 382 -8.14 22.86 -40.34
CA ILE A 382 -7.58 23.00 -38.99
C ILE A 382 -8.30 24.07 -38.12
N PRO A 383 -8.82 25.19 -38.66
CA PRO A 383 -9.56 26.16 -37.82
C PRO A 383 -10.86 25.61 -37.22
N GLN A 384 -11.36 24.45 -37.70
CA GLN A 384 -12.54 23.78 -37.14
C GLN A 384 -12.24 23.06 -35.82
N PHE A 385 -10.95 22.82 -35.50
CA PHE A 385 -10.49 22.06 -34.34
C PHE A 385 -9.33 22.81 -33.67
N ALA A 386 -9.67 23.78 -32.82
CA ALA A 386 -8.69 24.68 -32.20
C ALA A 386 -7.64 23.93 -31.36
N ASP A 387 -8.03 22.83 -30.73
CA ASP A 387 -7.18 21.94 -29.94
C ASP A 387 -6.07 21.26 -30.77
N LEU A 388 -6.27 21.09 -32.08
CA LEU A 388 -5.26 20.52 -32.99
C LEU A 388 -4.24 21.56 -33.48
N ALA A 389 -4.47 22.86 -33.27
CA ALA A 389 -3.54 23.89 -33.73
C ALA A 389 -2.20 23.83 -32.98
N GLU A 390 -2.26 23.62 -31.66
CA GLU A 390 -1.11 23.56 -30.74
C GLU A 390 -0.77 22.13 -30.30
N MET A 391 -1.24 21.11 -31.03
CA MET A 391 -1.00 19.72 -30.67
C MET A 391 0.49 19.34 -30.73
N THR A 392 0.89 18.42 -29.85
CA THR A 392 2.19 17.73 -29.94
C THR A 392 2.07 16.48 -30.81
N ILE A 393 3.21 15.85 -31.13
CA ILE A 393 3.24 14.60 -31.90
C ILE A 393 2.46 13.47 -31.20
N ASP A 394 2.44 13.46 -29.86
CA ASP A 394 1.81 12.42 -29.05
C ASP A 394 0.30 12.61 -28.82
N ALA A 395 -0.31 13.68 -29.34
CA ALA A 395 -1.71 13.99 -29.07
C ALA A 395 -2.66 12.84 -29.46
N GLY A 396 -3.43 12.33 -28.48
CA GLY A 396 -4.33 11.19 -28.64
C GLY A 396 -3.68 9.81 -28.49
N PHE A 397 -2.43 9.73 -28.04
CA PHE A 397 -1.81 8.48 -27.56
C PHE A 397 -2.25 8.15 -26.13
N PRO A 398 -2.03 6.91 -25.65
CA PRO A 398 -2.26 6.57 -24.25
C PRO A 398 -1.43 7.45 -23.30
N GLU A 399 -2.08 8.07 -22.33
CA GLU A 399 -1.49 8.92 -21.29
C GLU A 399 -1.50 8.20 -19.93
N ALA A 400 -0.69 8.67 -19.00
CA ALA A 400 -0.70 8.14 -17.64
C ALA A 400 -2.03 8.40 -16.94
N ALA A 401 -2.43 7.41 -16.12
CA ALA A 401 -3.57 7.55 -15.23
C ALA A 401 -3.37 8.77 -14.32
N THR A 402 -4.24 9.77 -14.50
CA THR A 402 -4.33 10.92 -13.62
C THR A 402 -5.55 10.74 -12.73
N ALA A 403 -5.34 10.76 -11.41
CA ALA A 403 -6.43 10.97 -10.49
C ALA A 403 -6.77 12.45 -10.54
N ARG A 404 -7.95 12.78 -11.06
CA ARG A 404 -8.48 14.14 -10.98
C ARG A 404 -9.61 14.16 -9.97
N TRP A 405 -9.63 15.20 -9.16
CA TRP A 405 -10.80 15.51 -8.38
C TRP A 405 -11.93 15.87 -9.35
N ILE A 406 -13.06 15.15 -9.24
CA ILE A 406 -14.27 15.49 -9.97
C ILE A 406 -14.99 16.55 -9.13
N PRO A 407 -15.19 17.77 -9.64
CA PRO A 407 -15.95 18.77 -8.90
C PRO A 407 -17.37 18.28 -8.62
N PRO A 408 -17.91 18.54 -7.42
CA PRO A 408 -19.33 18.33 -7.12
C PRO A 408 -20.20 18.97 -8.21
N ASN A 409 -21.25 18.28 -8.63
CA ASN A 409 -22.19 18.74 -9.64
C ASN A 409 -23.60 18.93 -9.04
N PRO A 410 -23.77 19.90 -8.15
CA PRO A 410 -25.02 20.13 -7.41
C PRO A 410 -26.19 20.45 -8.36
N ASP A 411 -27.38 19.98 -8.04
CA ASP A 411 -28.60 20.32 -8.79
C ASP A 411 -29.28 21.56 -8.20
N ASP A 412 -29.16 22.70 -8.88
CA ASP A 412 -29.68 23.98 -8.41
C ASP A 412 -31.22 24.05 -8.34
N ARG A 413 -31.95 23.06 -8.85
CA ARG A 413 -33.42 23.03 -8.73
C ARG A 413 -33.90 23.05 -7.27
N TYR A 414 -33.07 22.63 -6.31
CA TYR A 414 -33.44 22.66 -4.90
C TYR A 414 -33.39 24.08 -4.31
N ASN A 415 -32.74 25.04 -4.99
CA ASN A 415 -32.70 26.44 -4.56
C ASN A 415 -34.03 27.17 -4.75
N ILE A 416 -34.86 26.72 -5.71
CA ILE A 416 -36.14 27.37 -6.06
C ILE A 416 -37.35 26.77 -5.33
N VAL A 417 -37.13 25.73 -4.51
CA VAL A 417 -38.15 25.05 -3.73
C VAL A 417 -37.82 25.25 -2.26
N GLU A 418 -38.81 25.34 -1.36
CA GLU A 418 -38.62 25.52 0.09
C GLU A 418 -39.61 24.64 0.88
N GLY A 419 -39.30 24.37 2.16
CA GLY A 419 -40.13 23.60 3.07
C GLY A 419 -40.31 22.13 2.64
N VAL A 420 -41.47 21.56 2.99
CA VAL A 420 -41.85 20.17 2.69
C VAL A 420 -41.66 19.79 1.20
N PRO A 421 -42.00 20.64 0.21
CA PRO A 421 -41.68 20.38 -1.19
C PRO A 421 -40.19 20.12 -1.49
N ARG A 422 -39.25 20.85 -0.84
CA ARG A 422 -37.81 20.62 -1.02
C ARG A 422 -37.42 19.26 -0.46
N LEU A 423 -37.88 18.94 0.75
CA LEU A 423 -37.64 17.65 1.40
C LEU A 423 -38.13 16.48 0.55
N ARG A 424 -39.34 16.57 -0.04
CA ARG A 424 -39.87 15.55 -0.95
C ARG A 424 -39.03 15.37 -2.21
N ALA A 425 -38.54 16.46 -2.79
CA ALA A 425 -37.71 16.41 -3.99
C ALA A 425 -36.35 15.75 -3.69
N LEU A 426 -35.73 16.08 -2.55
CA LEU A 426 -34.50 15.46 -2.08
C LEU A 426 -34.69 13.97 -1.76
N GLU A 427 -35.73 13.62 -1.01
CA GLU A 427 -36.05 12.23 -0.64
C GLU A 427 -36.26 11.36 -1.90
N THR A 428 -36.95 11.90 -2.91
CA THR A 428 -37.16 11.22 -4.20
C THR A 428 -35.84 11.03 -4.94
N ALA A 429 -34.99 12.05 -5.02
CA ALA A 429 -33.69 11.95 -5.70
C ALA A 429 -32.75 10.95 -4.98
N LEU A 430 -32.70 10.98 -3.65
CA LEU A 430 -31.88 10.06 -2.85
C LEU A 430 -32.38 8.61 -2.90
N SER A 431 -33.59 8.38 -3.38
CA SER A 431 -34.15 7.04 -3.59
C SER A 431 -33.71 6.36 -4.89
N THR A 432 -33.15 7.11 -5.85
CA THR A 432 -32.77 6.54 -7.15
C THR A 432 -31.51 5.70 -7.01
N SER A 433 -31.52 4.47 -7.53
CA SER A 433 -30.34 3.60 -7.59
C SER A 433 -29.40 4.08 -8.71
N ARG A 434 -28.08 3.95 -8.50
CA ARG A 434 -27.01 4.37 -9.41
C ARG A 434 -27.30 3.95 -10.87
N GLY A 435 -27.64 4.94 -11.70
CA GLY A 435 -28.18 4.77 -13.05
C GLY A 435 -27.15 4.88 -14.18
N GLY A 436 -25.85 4.76 -13.90
CA GLY A 436 -24.79 4.89 -14.90
C GLY A 436 -23.54 5.57 -14.34
N TRP A 437 -22.53 5.76 -15.18
CA TRP A 437 -21.26 6.41 -14.82
C TRP A 437 -21.30 7.95 -14.86
N ASP A 438 -22.27 8.57 -15.55
CA ASP A 438 -22.22 10.01 -15.88
C ASP A 438 -23.41 10.84 -15.37
N ASP A 439 -24.47 10.25 -14.79
CA ASP A 439 -25.66 10.98 -14.31
C ASP A 439 -26.32 10.25 -13.12
N ASP A 440 -26.00 10.67 -11.89
CA ASP A 440 -26.61 10.16 -10.66
C ASP A 440 -27.38 11.26 -9.92
N PRO A 441 -28.73 11.25 -9.95
CA PRO A 441 -29.56 12.20 -9.21
C PRO A 441 -29.34 12.21 -7.69
N ALA A 442 -28.97 11.06 -7.10
CA ALA A 442 -28.69 10.96 -5.68
C ALA A 442 -27.36 11.63 -5.33
N GLU A 443 -26.35 11.51 -6.20
CA GLU A 443 -25.06 12.19 -6.06
C GLU A 443 -25.23 13.71 -6.13
N ARG A 444 -25.96 14.23 -7.13
CA ARG A 444 -26.20 15.70 -7.22
C ARG A 444 -27.01 16.27 -6.06
N ALA A 445 -27.97 15.50 -5.54
CA ALA A 445 -28.71 15.88 -4.34
C ALA A 445 -27.79 15.93 -3.11
N ASN A 446 -26.87 14.97 -2.99
CA ASN A 446 -25.85 14.97 -1.95
C ASN A 446 -24.85 16.12 -2.10
N ASP A 447 -24.37 16.38 -3.31
CA ASP A 447 -23.47 17.49 -3.63
C ASP A 447 -24.10 18.84 -3.30
N TRP A 448 -25.39 19.01 -3.62
CA TRP A 448 -26.13 20.20 -3.23
C TRP A 448 -26.25 20.33 -1.71
N LEU A 449 -26.55 19.25 -0.99
CA LEU A 449 -26.62 19.27 0.49
C LEU A 449 -25.28 19.63 1.15
N GLN A 450 -24.15 19.21 0.57
CA GLN A 450 -22.82 19.46 1.10
C GLN A 450 -22.30 20.89 0.85
N GLN A 451 -22.99 21.68 0.02
CA GLN A 451 -22.63 23.08 -0.15
C GLN A 451 -22.80 23.87 1.16
N PRO A 452 -21.98 24.91 1.37
CA PRO A 452 -22.18 25.84 2.48
C PRO A 452 -23.62 26.35 2.54
N GLU A 453 -24.15 26.53 3.75
CA GLU A 453 -25.51 27.02 4.05
C GLU A 453 -26.68 26.09 3.66
N LYS A 454 -26.52 25.15 2.72
CA LYS A 454 -27.65 24.30 2.26
C LYS A 454 -28.15 23.34 3.32
N ALA A 455 -27.25 22.82 4.15
CA ALA A 455 -27.66 22.05 5.32
C ALA A 455 -28.50 22.89 6.29
N ALA A 456 -28.18 24.17 6.51
CA ALA A 456 -28.97 25.05 7.36
C ALA A 456 -30.36 25.37 6.77
N LEU A 457 -30.47 25.46 5.44
CA LEU A 457 -31.75 25.58 4.75
C LEU A 457 -32.63 24.34 4.98
N VAL A 458 -32.05 23.14 4.89
CA VAL A 458 -32.78 21.89 5.14
C VAL A 458 -33.20 21.75 6.60
N LEU A 459 -32.40 22.25 7.55
CA LEU A 459 -32.82 22.36 8.95
C LEU A 459 -34.08 23.22 9.10
N GLY A 460 -34.15 24.38 8.43
CA GLY A 460 -35.35 25.21 8.41
C GLY A 460 -36.56 24.51 7.78
N ASP A 461 -36.35 23.73 6.72
CA ASP A 461 -37.42 22.95 6.11
C ASP A 461 -37.95 21.85 7.02
N PHE A 462 -37.08 21.20 7.80
CA PHE A 462 -37.49 20.22 8.80
C PHE A 462 -38.34 20.85 9.91
N GLU A 463 -37.98 22.04 10.39
CA GLU A 463 -38.79 22.76 11.37
C GLU A 463 -40.17 23.14 10.82
N ALA A 464 -40.22 23.57 9.55
CA ALA A 464 -41.48 23.90 8.87
C ALA A 464 -42.38 22.67 8.64
N ALA A 465 -41.79 21.48 8.51
CA ALA A 465 -42.53 20.22 8.35
C ALA A 465 -43.26 19.79 9.64
N GLY A 466 -42.85 20.27 10.82
CA GLY A 466 -43.44 19.90 12.10
C GLY A 466 -43.45 18.39 12.32
N ASN A 467 -44.60 17.77 12.55
CA ASN A 467 -44.70 16.31 12.71
C ASN A 467 -44.45 15.51 11.41
N GLY A 468 -44.30 16.16 10.26
CA GLY A 468 -44.07 15.51 8.96
C GLY A 468 -42.60 15.14 8.69
N VAL A 469 -41.69 15.34 9.63
CA VAL A 469 -40.26 15.02 9.43
C VAL A 469 -39.97 13.52 9.30
N ASP A 470 -40.88 12.67 9.79
CA ASP A 470 -40.75 11.21 9.72
C ASP A 470 -40.76 10.67 8.28
N ASP A 471 -41.36 11.41 7.34
CA ASP A 471 -41.50 11.03 5.93
C ASP A 471 -40.17 11.10 5.13
N PHE A 472 -39.07 11.57 5.73
CA PHE A 472 -37.82 11.91 5.02
C PHE A 472 -36.55 11.21 5.55
N PRO A 473 -36.53 9.87 5.72
CA PRO A 473 -35.39 9.16 6.30
C PRO A 473 -34.09 9.28 5.48
N ARG A 474 -34.15 9.33 4.14
CA ARG A 474 -32.91 9.46 3.33
C ARG A 474 -32.35 10.86 3.40
N VAL A 475 -33.20 11.89 3.47
CA VAL A 475 -32.75 13.27 3.70
C VAL A 475 -32.09 13.38 5.07
N TRP A 476 -32.69 12.85 6.14
CA TRP A 476 -32.05 12.78 7.46
C TRP A 476 -30.69 12.09 7.43
N ASN A 477 -30.63 10.95 6.72
CA ASN A 477 -29.39 10.19 6.59
C ASN A 477 -28.28 11.02 5.91
N ARG A 478 -28.58 11.81 4.87
CA ARG A 478 -27.58 12.66 4.21
C ARG A 478 -27.29 13.95 4.96
N PHE A 479 -28.32 14.56 5.54
CA PHE A 479 -28.20 15.74 6.39
C PHE A 479 -27.17 15.51 7.50
N GLY A 480 -27.18 14.34 8.14
CA GLY A 480 -26.27 14.06 9.24
C GLY A 480 -24.78 14.05 8.87
N TRP A 481 -24.44 13.83 7.60
CA TRP A 481 -23.06 13.95 7.09
C TRP A 481 -22.73 15.36 6.59
N ALA A 482 -23.72 16.09 6.06
CA ALA A 482 -23.53 17.42 5.49
C ALA A 482 -23.51 18.53 6.54
N HIS A 483 -24.32 18.41 7.59
CA HIS A 483 -24.43 19.40 8.65
C HIS A 483 -23.34 19.19 9.71
N SER A 484 -22.26 19.98 9.64
CA SER A 484 -21.09 19.86 10.52
C SER A 484 -20.77 21.19 11.22
N PRO A 485 -20.21 21.16 12.45
CA PRO A 485 -19.68 22.37 13.08
C PRO A 485 -18.41 22.89 12.38
N ASN A 486 -17.71 22.03 11.63
CA ASN A 486 -16.46 22.35 10.93
C ASN A 486 -16.66 22.84 9.48
N SER A 487 -17.91 23.09 9.06
CA SER A 487 -18.17 23.58 7.70
C SER A 487 -17.63 25.00 7.50
N PRO A 488 -16.92 25.29 6.40
CA PRO A 488 -16.35 26.61 6.15
C PRO A 488 -17.44 27.67 6.06
N GLU A 489 -17.26 28.77 6.80
CA GLU A 489 -18.18 29.91 6.77
C GLU A 489 -17.97 30.75 5.49
N PRO A 490 -19.04 31.22 4.84
CA PRO A 490 -18.93 32.16 3.73
C PRO A 490 -18.28 33.47 4.20
N ALA A 491 -17.39 34.02 3.38
CA ALA A 491 -16.71 35.27 3.70
C ALA A 491 -17.72 36.41 3.91
N GLY A 492 -17.77 36.95 5.13
CA GLY A 492 -18.67 38.05 5.52
C GLY A 492 -20.00 37.63 6.15
N ALA A 493 -20.25 36.33 6.35
CA ALA A 493 -21.37 35.85 7.16
C ALA A 493 -21.15 36.13 8.65
N ALA A 494 -22.25 36.29 9.40
CA ALA A 494 -22.18 36.33 10.86
C ALA A 494 -21.75 34.95 11.40
N PRO A 495 -20.97 34.88 12.49
CA PRO A 495 -20.55 33.61 13.08
C PRO A 495 -21.77 32.75 13.41
N ARG A 496 -21.70 31.45 13.09
CA ARG A 496 -22.79 30.52 13.40
C ARG A 496 -22.95 30.34 14.91
N ASP A 497 -24.20 30.40 15.39
CA ASP A 497 -24.53 29.98 16.76
C ASP A 497 -24.70 28.45 16.80
N LEU A 498 -23.55 27.76 16.86
CA LEU A 498 -23.49 26.29 16.92
C LEU A 498 -24.28 25.72 18.10
N GLN A 499 -24.38 26.46 19.21
CA GLN A 499 -25.11 26.00 20.41
C GLN A 499 -26.62 25.98 20.15
N SER A 500 -27.15 27.04 19.54
CA SER A 500 -28.56 27.12 19.15
C SER A 500 -28.91 26.12 18.05
N GLU A 501 -28.06 25.97 17.04
CA GLU A 501 -28.26 24.99 15.97
C GLU A 501 -28.34 23.55 16.50
N ALA A 502 -27.44 23.17 17.40
CA ALA A 502 -27.45 21.84 18.00
C ALA A 502 -28.75 21.57 18.78
N VAL A 503 -29.25 22.56 19.52
CA VAL A 503 -30.52 22.45 20.27
C VAL A 503 -31.72 22.27 19.33
N ARG A 504 -31.75 22.99 18.20
CA ARG A 504 -32.80 22.86 17.18
C ARG A 504 -32.84 21.45 16.58
N VAL A 505 -31.68 20.92 16.18
CA VAL A 505 -31.61 19.55 15.63
C VAL A 505 -31.98 18.50 16.69
N LEU A 506 -31.50 18.63 17.93
CA LEU A 506 -31.88 17.71 19.01
C LEU A 506 -33.39 17.70 19.27
N ALA A 507 -34.05 18.85 19.19
CA ALA A 507 -35.51 18.94 19.35
C ALA A 507 -36.26 18.16 18.27
N LEU A 508 -35.79 18.21 17.02
CA LEU A 508 -36.34 17.46 15.90
C LEU A 508 -36.06 15.96 16.02
N LEU A 509 -34.81 15.57 16.31
CA LEU A 509 -34.43 14.17 16.52
C LEU A 509 -35.23 13.54 17.67
N ASN A 510 -35.55 14.31 18.71
CA ASN A 510 -36.37 13.85 19.81
C ASN A 510 -37.85 13.63 19.44
N GLN A 511 -38.31 14.08 18.27
CA GLN A 511 -39.68 13.85 17.80
C GLN A 511 -39.80 12.72 16.77
N LEU A 512 -38.68 12.27 16.18
CA LEU A 512 -38.68 11.22 15.15
C LEU A 512 -39.18 9.88 15.70
N SER A 513 -39.91 9.14 14.86
CA SER A 513 -40.28 7.75 15.11
C SER A 513 -39.05 6.82 15.13
N GLU A 514 -39.17 5.67 15.80
CA GLU A 514 -38.10 4.65 15.80
C GLU A 514 -37.83 4.10 14.38
N GLU A 515 -38.85 4.02 13.53
CA GLU A 515 -38.72 3.56 12.13
C GLU A 515 -37.82 4.52 11.33
N THR A 516 -38.07 5.82 11.42
CA THR A 516 -37.26 6.85 10.73
C THR A 516 -35.84 6.91 11.29
N LEU A 517 -35.66 6.82 12.61
CA LEU A 517 -34.34 6.74 13.25
C LEU A 517 -33.55 5.52 12.75
N SER A 518 -34.20 4.36 12.62
CA SER A 518 -33.59 3.13 12.11
C SER A 518 -33.16 3.27 10.64
N ALA A 519 -34.03 3.81 9.80
CA ALA A 519 -33.74 4.00 8.37
C ALA A 519 -32.63 5.04 8.09
N SER A 520 -32.34 5.93 9.05
CA SER A 520 -31.38 7.04 8.91
C SER A 520 -30.19 6.97 9.88
N ILE A 521 -30.00 5.82 10.54
CA ILE A 521 -29.08 5.63 11.66
C ILE A 521 -27.62 5.97 11.33
N GLU A 522 -27.18 5.75 10.10
CA GLU A 522 -25.80 6.05 9.66
C GLU A 522 -25.49 7.54 9.70
N GLY A 523 -26.42 8.36 9.19
CA GLY A 523 -26.34 9.81 9.21
C GLY A 523 -26.56 10.39 10.59
N ILE A 524 -27.58 9.91 11.31
CA ILE A 524 -27.87 10.40 12.68
C ILE A 524 -26.69 10.14 13.61
N SER A 525 -26.11 8.93 13.58
CA SER A 525 -24.92 8.63 14.40
C SER A 525 -23.70 9.46 13.98
N ALA A 526 -23.52 9.75 12.68
CA ALA A 526 -22.46 10.63 12.20
C ALA A 526 -22.65 12.08 12.69
N TRP A 527 -23.89 12.58 12.67
CA TRP A 527 -24.22 13.90 13.17
C TRP A 527 -23.95 14.01 14.67
N LEU A 528 -24.43 13.05 15.47
CA LEU A 528 -24.23 13.05 16.92
C LEU A 528 -22.72 13.02 17.28
N ASP A 529 -21.89 12.26 16.56
CA ASP A 529 -20.44 12.23 16.80
C ASP A 529 -19.73 13.51 16.33
N ALA A 530 -20.15 14.10 15.20
CA ALA A 530 -19.60 15.36 14.72
C ALA A 530 -19.93 16.54 15.65
N TRP A 531 -21.10 16.52 16.28
CA TRP A 531 -21.61 17.58 17.17
C TRP A 531 -21.46 17.26 18.67
N LYS A 532 -20.68 16.23 19.02
CA LYS A 532 -20.60 15.70 20.39
C LYS A 532 -20.28 16.77 21.44
N GLU A 533 -19.35 17.68 21.16
CA GLU A 533 -18.96 18.75 22.09
C GLU A 533 -20.11 19.72 22.37
N GLN A 534 -20.96 19.98 21.39
CA GLN A 534 -22.09 20.91 21.52
C GLN A 534 -23.30 20.25 22.19
N ILE A 535 -23.53 18.95 22.00
CA ILE A 535 -24.75 18.27 22.45
C ILE A 535 -24.66 17.68 23.86
N VAL A 536 -23.47 17.25 24.32
CA VAL A 536 -23.35 16.52 25.60
C VAL A 536 -23.77 17.34 26.82
N SER A 537 -23.64 18.67 26.73
CA SER A 537 -24.04 19.61 27.80
C SER A 537 -25.51 20.06 27.72
N LYS A 538 -26.30 19.57 26.76
CA LYS A 538 -27.67 20.05 26.50
C LYS A 538 -28.75 19.14 27.12
N PRO A 539 -29.89 19.71 27.57
CA PRO A 539 -30.96 18.92 28.19
C PRO A 539 -31.51 17.77 27.32
N LEU A 540 -31.53 17.94 25.99
CA LEU A 540 -31.99 16.92 25.04
C LEU A 540 -30.88 15.99 24.55
N GLY A 541 -29.60 16.26 24.85
CA GLY A 541 -28.47 15.45 24.38
C GLY A 541 -28.57 14.00 24.85
N LEU A 542 -28.73 13.79 26.16
CA LEU A 542 -28.89 12.45 26.74
C LEU A 542 -30.17 11.74 26.26
N PRO A 543 -31.37 12.35 26.34
CA PRO A 543 -32.60 11.70 25.87
C PRO A 543 -32.52 11.21 24.42
N VAL A 544 -31.97 12.02 23.51
CA VAL A 544 -31.79 11.63 22.11
C VAL A 544 -30.78 10.48 22.00
N TRP A 545 -29.63 10.58 22.67
CA TRP A 545 -28.62 9.53 22.65
C TRP A 545 -29.16 8.18 23.15
N LEU A 546 -29.92 8.17 24.26
CA LEU A 546 -30.53 6.95 24.82
C LEU A 546 -31.54 6.30 23.86
N ARG A 547 -32.27 7.10 23.09
CA ARG A 547 -33.19 6.59 22.06
C ARG A 547 -32.46 6.05 20.83
N THR A 548 -31.36 6.68 20.44
CA THR A 548 -30.59 6.26 19.24
C THR A 548 -29.69 5.05 19.51
N TRP A 549 -29.18 4.87 20.73
CA TRP A 549 -28.27 3.78 21.09
C TRP A 549 -28.78 2.37 20.75
N PRO A 550 -29.98 1.92 21.17
CA PRO A 550 -30.44 0.56 20.88
C PRO A 550 -30.56 0.29 19.37
N ILE A 551 -30.97 1.29 18.60
CA ILE A 551 -31.07 1.22 17.13
C ILE A 551 -29.68 1.11 16.50
N ALA A 552 -28.71 1.88 16.99
CA ALA A 552 -27.32 1.80 16.54
C ALA A 552 -26.67 0.43 16.86
N VAL A 553 -26.99 -0.14 18.02
CA VAL A 553 -26.58 -1.49 18.45
C VAL A 553 -27.11 -2.54 17.48
N GLU A 554 -28.40 -2.51 17.18
CA GLU A 554 -29.05 -3.42 16.25
C GLU A 554 -28.44 -3.31 14.84
N ALA A 555 -28.34 -2.10 14.30
CA ALA A 555 -27.75 -1.84 12.98
C ALA A 555 -26.29 -2.32 12.88
N THR A 556 -25.51 -2.12 13.95
CA THR A 556 -24.11 -2.57 14.00
C THR A 556 -23.99 -4.09 14.09
N ASN A 557 -24.90 -4.75 14.81
CA ASN A 557 -24.90 -6.21 14.99
C ASN A 557 -25.39 -6.96 13.73
N ILE A 558 -26.26 -6.36 12.91
CA ILE A 558 -26.81 -6.99 11.68
C ILE A 558 -25.84 -6.90 10.48
N ARG A 559 -24.89 -5.96 10.49
CA ARG A 559 -23.93 -5.79 9.37
C ARG A 559 -23.16 -7.11 9.11
N PRO A 560 -23.26 -7.69 7.90
CA PRO A 560 -22.59 -8.95 7.58
C PRO A 560 -21.08 -8.79 7.68
N GLU A 561 -20.42 -9.82 8.19
CA GLU A 561 -18.96 -9.99 8.14
C GLU A 561 -18.51 -9.77 6.69
N LYS A 562 -17.70 -8.73 6.43
CA LYS A 562 -16.92 -8.71 5.19
C LYS A 562 -16.05 -9.97 5.21
N GLY A 563 -15.72 -10.55 4.06
CA GLY A 563 -14.94 -11.80 4.00
C GLY A 563 -13.62 -11.79 4.77
N ASP A 564 -13.09 -10.60 5.08
CA ASP A 564 -11.90 -10.40 5.91
C ASP A 564 -12.20 -10.36 7.44
N ASP A 565 -13.44 -10.07 7.86
CA ASP A 565 -13.92 -10.08 9.26
C ASP A 565 -14.07 -11.52 9.82
N ALA A 566 -13.66 -12.55 9.06
CA ALA A 566 -13.86 -13.95 9.40
C ALA A 566 -13.03 -14.35 10.64
N ASN A 567 -13.77 -14.54 11.73
CA ASN A 567 -13.42 -15.24 12.97
C ASN A 567 -12.27 -14.65 13.81
N LEU A 568 -12.66 -13.84 14.79
CA LEU A 568 -11.85 -13.55 15.99
C LEU A 568 -11.47 -14.81 16.80
N SER A 569 -12.09 -15.96 16.52
CA SER A 569 -11.92 -17.23 17.25
C SER A 569 -11.28 -18.37 16.44
N VAL A 570 -10.80 -18.16 15.21
CA VAL A 570 -10.13 -19.25 14.46
C VAL A 570 -8.70 -19.41 14.97
N THR A 571 -8.52 -20.51 15.69
CA THR A 571 -7.24 -21.16 15.98
C THR A 571 -6.39 -21.28 14.72
N ALA A 572 -5.16 -20.74 14.79
CA ALA A 572 -4.07 -20.89 13.82
C ALA A 572 -4.41 -20.52 12.37
N ARG A 573 -4.37 -19.21 12.06
CA ARG A 573 -3.99 -18.77 10.71
C ARG A 573 -2.55 -19.23 10.42
N SER A 574 -2.23 -19.51 9.16
CA SER A 574 -0.86 -19.82 8.71
C SER A 574 0.09 -18.73 9.19
N VAL A 575 1.30 -19.14 9.57
CA VAL A 575 2.31 -18.28 10.22
C VAL A 575 2.74 -17.09 9.33
N ASP A 576 2.41 -17.12 8.04
CA ASP A 576 2.88 -16.19 7.01
C ASP A 576 1.81 -15.20 6.45
N ASP A 577 0.56 -15.21 6.95
CA ASP A 577 -0.41 -14.15 6.58
C ASP A 577 -0.21 -12.90 7.45
N ASP A 578 0.66 -12.02 6.96
CA ASP A 578 1.27 -10.91 7.68
C ASP A 578 0.41 -9.66 7.89
N ARG A 579 -0.82 -9.65 7.36
CA ARG A 579 -1.73 -8.53 7.58
C ARG A 579 -2.51 -8.74 8.87
N GLU A 580 -2.27 -7.85 9.84
CA GLU A 580 -3.17 -7.74 10.99
C GLU A 580 -4.58 -7.53 10.46
N PRO A 581 -5.53 -8.37 10.87
CA PRO A 581 -6.81 -8.37 10.23
C PRO A 581 -7.57 -7.14 10.77
N MET A 582 -7.96 -6.25 9.84
CA MET A 582 -8.65 -4.97 10.09
C MET A 582 -10.13 -5.19 10.49
N ASP A 583 -10.35 -6.15 11.40
CA ASP A 583 -11.62 -6.91 11.52
C ASP A 583 -12.70 -6.18 12.31
N LEU A 584 -12.34 -5.08 12.96
CA LEU A 584 -13.25 -4.31 13.79
C LEU A 584 -13.23 -2.84 13.39
N ASP A 585 -14.18 -2.47 12.53
CA ASP A 585 -14.54 -1.08 12.25
C ASP A 585 -15.14 -0.43 13.51
N THR A 586 -14.24 -0.01 14.39
CA THR A 586 -14.57 0.55 15.71
C THR A 586 -15.05 1.99 15.64
N LEU A 587 -14.71 2.72 14.57
CA LEU A 587 -14.98 4.16 14.46
C LEU A 587 -16.14 4.48 13.51
N ASN A 588 -16.35 3.74 12.42
CA ASN A 588 -17.32 4.15 11.38
C ASN A 588 -18.68 3.48 11.52
N THR A 589 -18.83 2.49 12.41
CA THR A 589 -20.12 1.89 12.74
C THR A 589 -21.00 2.86 13.55
N PRO A 590 -22.33 2.77 13.45
CA PRO A 590 -23.23 3.60 14.26
C PRO A 590 -22.97 3.50 15.76
N ALA A 591 -22.82 2.28 16.30
CA ALA A 591 -22.51 2.10 17.71
C ALA A 591 -21.11 2.66 18.05
N GLY A 592 -20.13 2.45 17.18
CA GLY A 592 -18.80 3.04 17.29
C GLY A 592 -18.87 4.55 17.48
N LYS A 593 -19.51 5.28 16.57
CA LYS A 593 -19.70 6.75 16.65
C LYS A 593 -20.37 7.18 17.95
N LEU A 594 -21.45 6.51 18.37
CA LEU A 594 -22.15 6.86 19.61
C LEU A 594 -21.33 6.61 20.89
N VAL A 595 -20.41 5.65 20.88
CA VAL A 595 -19.41 5.53 21.97
C VAL A 595 -18.48 6.74 21.99
N GLY A 596 -18.17 7.33 20.83
CA GLY A 596 -17.43 8.59 20.73
C GLY A 596 -18.15 9.75 21.41
N VAL A 597 -19.48 9.82 21.27
CA VAL A 597 -20.33 10.79 21.98
C VAL A 597 -20.27 10.57 23.50
N PHE A 598 -20.37 9.32 23.95
CA PHE A 598 -20.21 8.98 25.37
C PHE A 598 -18.83 9.40 25.92
N LEU A 599 -17.74 9.13 25.19
CA LEU A 599 -16.41 9.52 25.60
C LEU A 599 -16.24 11.05 25.70
N ALA A 600 -16.92 11.82 24.85
CA ALA A 600 -16.95 13.28 24.97
C ALA A 600 -17.82 13.79 26.13
N ALA A 601 -18.81 13.01 26.58
CA ALA A 601 -19.60 13.31 27.77
C ALA A 601 -18.87 13.01 29.09
N CYS A 602 -17.77 12.24 29.04
CA CYS A 602 -17.00 11.89 30.23
C CYS A 602 -16.37 13.15 30.87
N PRO A 603 -16.55 13.38 32.18
CA PRO A 603 -16.09 14.59 32.83
C PRO A 603 -14.58 14.60 33.00
N THR A 604 -13.97 15.78 33.07
CA THR A 604 -12.57 15.90 33.50
C THR A 604 -12.45 15.49 34.97
N ILE A 605 -11.53 14.59 35.28
CA ILE A 605 -11.36 14.07 36.64
C ILE A 605 -10.59 15.10 37.47
N THR A 606 -11.17 15.48 38.61
CA THR A 606 -10.54 16.31 39.65
C THR A 606 -10.49 15.52 40.97
N PRO A 607 -9.59 15.85 41.92
CA PRO A 607 -9.35 15.04 43.12
C PRO A 607 -10.60 14.72 43.97
N ASP A 608 -11.63 15.57 43.93
CA ASP A 608 -12.87 15.42 44.70
C ASP A 608 -14.09 15.03 43.82
N SER A 609 -13.93 14.82 42.51
CA SER A 609 -15.07 14.55 41.62
C SER A 609 -15.44 13.06 41.55
N GLN A 610 -16.72 12.75 41.79
CA GLN A 610 -17.30 11.46 41.44
C GLN A 610 -17.75 11.46 39.97
N ALA A 611 -16.87 11.01 39.06
CA ALA A 611 -17.12 11.03 37.61
C ALA A 611 -18.40 10.27 37.18
N PHE A 612 -18.78 9.23 37.93
CA PHE A 612 -19.96 8.39 37.68
C PHE A 612 -20.86 8.26 38.92
N ALA A 613 -21.26 9.40 39.49
CA ALA A 613 -22.16 9.44 40.65
C ALA A 613 -23.51 8.73 40.35
N ILE A 614 -24.14 8.19 41.39
CA ILE A 614 -25.47 7.55 41.26
C ILE A 614 -26.48 8.57 40.71
N GLY A 615 -27.15 8.22 39.61
CA GLY A 615 -28.12 9.09 38.94
C GLY A 615 -27.53 10.08 37.94
N SER A 616 -26.20 10.13 37.78
CA SER A 616 -25.57 11.00 36.78
C SER A 616 -25.86 10.53 35.34
N VAL A 617 -25.79 11.47 34.41
CA VAL A 617 -26.00 11.24 32.96
C VAL A 617 -24.93 10.29 32.42
N GLU A 618 -23.69 10.52 32.81
CA GLU A 618 -22.51 9.81 32.35
C GLU A 618 -22.53 8.37 32.81
N ARG A 619 -23.00 8.11 34.05
CA ARG A 619 -23.20 6.75 34.56
C ARG A 619 -24.28 6.01 33.78
N GLN A 620 -25.41 6.66 33.49
CA GLN A 620 -26.48 6.06 32.69
C GLN A 620 -25.98 5.66 31.30
N MET A 621 -25.25 6.55 30.62
CA MET A 621 -24.66 6.24 29.31
C MET A 621 -23.68 5.07 29.41
N ARG A 622 -22.76 5.10 30.38
CA ARG A 622 -21.76 4.05 30.60
C ARG A 622 -22.40 2.67 30.80
N ASP A 623 -23.38 2.61 31.70
CA ASP A 623 -24.04 1.36 32.08
C ASP A 623 -24.85 0.80 30.89
N VAL A 624 -25.43 1.67 30.05
CA VAL A 624 -26.10 1.27 28.79
C VAL A 624 -25.10 0.80 27.72
N VAL A 625 -23.95 1.48 27.57
CA VAL A 625 -22.90 1.08 26.62
C VAL A 625 -22.34 -0.30 26.94
N ILE A 626 -22.05 -0.57 28.22
CA ILE A 626 -21.37 -1.81 28.62
C ILE A 626 -22.29 -3.03 28.63
N ALA A 627 -23.60 -2.82 28.81
CA ALA A 627 -24.64 -3.84 28.75
C ALA A 627 -24.87 -4.39 27.33
N SER A 628 -24.42 -3.69 26.29
CA SER A 628 -24.55 -4.14 24.90
C SER A 628 -23.79 -5.45 24.65
N THR A 629 -24.39 -6.31 23.82
CA THR A 629 -23.87 -7.64 23.46
C THR A 629 -23.59 -7.76 21.96
N GLY A 630 -22.88 -8.81 21.56
CA GLY A 630 -22.48 -9.02 20.17
C GLY A 630 -21.37 -8.05 19.71
N ARG A 631 -21.37 -7.73 18.41
CA ARG A 631 -20.33 -6.90 17.77
C ARG A 631 -20.25 -5.50 18.37
N SER A 632 -21.40 -4.86 18.59
CA SER A 632 -21.49 -3.55 19.23
C SER A 632 -20.91 -3.54 20.66
N GLY A 633 -21.18 -4.59 21.45
CA GLY A 633 -20.62 -4.75 22.79
C GLY A 633 -19.09 -4.93 22.80
N LEU A 634 -18.54 -5.59 21.78
CA LEU A 634 -17.09 -5.71 21.59
C LEU A 634 -16.47 -4.37 21.15
N ILE A 635 -17.09 -3.67 20.20
CA ILE A 635 -16.65 -2.33 19.76
C ILE A 635 -16.64 -1.34 20.92
N ALA A 636 -17.69 -1.37 21.74
CA ALA A 636 -17.78 -0.56 22.95
C ALA A 636 -16.57 -0.83 23.86
N ARG A 637 -16.35 -2.08 24.29
CA ARG A 637 -15.20 -2.43 25.15
C ARG A 637 -13.86 -2.05 24.53
N HIS A 638 -13.68 -2.31 23.24
CA HIS A 638 -12.46 -1.93 22.52
C HIS A 638 -12.20 -0.42 22.61
N ARG A 639 -13.20 0.42 22.32
CA ARG A 639 -13.06 1.88 22.40
C ARG A 639 -12.86 2.38 23.83
N LEU A 640 -13.53 1.78 24.81
CA LEU A 640 -13.34 2.15 26.23
C LEU A 640 -11.93 1.79 26.73
N ILE A 641 -11.37 0.66 26.26
CA ILE A 641 -10.02 0.22 26.59
C ILE A 641 -8.94 1.15 26.01
N GLU A 642 -9.16 1.79 24.86
CA GLU A 642 -8.25 2.84 24.38
C GLU A 642 -8.15 4.03 25.34
N ALA A 643 -9.18 4.24 26.16
CA ALA A 643 -9.23 5.22 27.24
C ALA A 643 -9.08 4.57 28.63
N LEU A 644 -8.50 3.36 28.73
CA LEU A 644 -8.38 2.63 30.00
C LEU A 644 -7.78 3.44 31.17
N PRO A 645 -6.72 4.27 30.99
CA PRO A 645 -6.19 5.08 32.09
C PRO A 645 -7.24 6.01 32.72
N TYR A 646 -8.15 6.56 31.91
CA TYR A 646 -9.23 7.41 32.39
C TYR A 646 -10.19 6.62 33.29
N PHE A 647 -10.67 5.46 32.82
CA PHE A 647 -11.63 4.64 33.57
C PHE A 647 -11.05 4.07 34.86
N LEU A 648 -9.77 3.66 34.84
CA LEU A 648 -9.05 3.24 36.04
C LEU A 648 -8.98 4.34 37.11
N HIS A 649 -8.91 5.61 36.70
CA HIS A 649 -8.92 6.73 37.64
C HIS A 649 -10.34 7.14 38.06
N ALA A 650 -11.31 7.06 37.15
CA ALA A 650 -12.68 7.53 37.34
C ALA A 650 -13.55 6.58 38.18
N ASP A 651 -13.44 5.27 37.95
CA ASP A 651 -14.20 4.23 38.66
C ASP A 651 -13.43 2.89 38.60
N PRO A 652 -12.47 2.68 39.53
CA PRO A 652 -11.56 1.53 39.50
C PRO A 652 -12.31 0.18 39.60
N ASP A 653 -13.29 0.07 40.49
CA ASP A 653 -14.02 -1.18 40.74
C ASP A 653 -14.86 -1.58 39.51
N TRP A 654 -15.57 -0.62 38.93
CA TRP A 654 -16.32 -0.84 37.68
C TRP A 654 -15.40 -1.23 36.53
N THR A 655 -14.25 -0.57 36.42
CA THR A 655 -13.27 -0.84 35.36
C THR A 655 -12.69 -2.24 35.49
N GLN A 656 -12.42 -2.67 36.73
CA GLN A 656 -11.94 -4.01 37.02
C GLN A 656 -12.95 -5.07 36.55
N GLU A 657 -14.23 -4.91 36.90
CA GLU A 657 -15.29 -5.86 36.55
C GLU A 657 -15.56 -5.92 35.05
N HIS A 658 -15.63 -4.77 34.37
CA HIS A 658 -16.20 -4.71 33.02
C HIS A 658 -15.19 -4.54 31.89
N LEU A 659 -13.98 -4.06 32.16
CA LEU A 659 -12.92 -3.89 31.15
C LEU A 659 -11.75 -4.83 31.41
N ILE A 660 -11.25 -4.93 32.65
CA ILE A 660 -10.08 -5.76 32.96
C ILE A 660 -10.44 -7.26 32.91
N VAL A 661 -11.49 -7.71 33.58
CA VAL A 661 -11.87 -9.14 33.55
C VAL A 661 -12.08 -9.64 32.11
N PRO A 662 -12.86 -8.97 31.23
CA PRO A 662 -12.99 -9.40 29.84
C PRO A 662 -11.68 -9.35 29.03
N LEU A 663 -10.80 -8.38 29.29
CA LEU A 663 -9.47 -8.31 28.68
C LEU A 663 -8.58 -9.50 29.08
N LEU A 664 -8.73 -10.00 30.31
CA LEU A 664 -7.94 -11.12 30.82
C LEU A 664 -8.49 -12.51 30.44
N ASN A 665 -9.69 -12.58 29.86
CA ASN A 665 -10.21 -13.82 29.30
C ASN A 665 -9.28 -14.37 28.21
N ASP A 666 -9.44 -15.66 27.89
CA ASP A 666 -8.70 -16.33 26.82
C ASP A 666 -9.60 -16.73 25.65
N ASP A 667 -10.30 -15.76 25.09
CA ASP A 667 -11.19 -15.93 23.95
C ASP A 667 -10.86 -14.94 22.80
N GLY A 668 -11.58 -15.05 21.68
CA GLY A 668 -11.36 -14.18 20.53
C GLY A 668 -11.69 -12.70 20.78
N ALA A 669 -12.62 -12.41 21.69
CA ALA A 669 -12.95 -11.05 22.07
C ALA A 669 -11.77 -10.40 22.80
N SER A 670 -11.15 -11.12 23.74
CA SER A 670 -9.94 -10.68 24.45
C SER A 670 -8.81 -10.31 23.49
N LEU A 671 -8.57 -11.09 22.43
CA LEU A 671 -7.55 -10.76 21.42
C LEU A 671 -7.82 -9.40 20.74
N ALA A 672 -9.08 -9.10 20.41
CA ALA A 672 -9.45 -7.79 19.87
C ALA A 672 -9.23 -6.65 20.89
N LEU A 673 -9.46 -6.92 22.18
CA LEU A 673 -9.21 -5.95 23.26
C LEU A 673 -7.71 -5.70 23.48
N TRP A 674 -6.86 -6.72 23.36
CA TRP A 674 -5.39 -6.55 23.42
C TRP A 674 -4.83 -5.75 22.25
N ARG A 675 -5.46 -5.83 21.06
CA ARG A 675 -5.14 -4.92 19.95
C ARG A 675 -5.50 -3.47 20.28
N ALA A 676 -6.58 -3.23 21.03
CA ALA A 676 -6.94 -1.90 21.51
C ALA A 676 -5.88 -1.34 22.47
N ILE A 677 -5.42 -2.16 23.43
CA ILE A 677 -4.32 -1.81 24.36
C ILE A 677 -3.07 -1.42 23.57
N ALA A 678 -2.72 -2.17 22.53
CA ALA A 678 -1.52 -1.92 21.73
C ALA A 678 -1.54 -0.57 20.97
N ARG A 679 -2.69 0.09 20.80
CA ARG A 679 -2.78 1.40 20.11
C ARG A 679 -2.15 2.56 20.88
N ARG A 680 -1.84 2.39 22.17
CA ARG A 680 -1.25 3.43 23.01
C ARG A 680 -0.12 2.87 23.87
N THR A 681 0.87 3.70 24.14
CA THR A 681 1.88 3.39 25.15
C THR A 681 1.27 3.51 26.53
N HIS A 682 1.42 2.47 27.34
CA HIS A 682 0.94 2.43 28.72
C HIS A 682 2.10 2.52 29.72
N PHE A 683 1.85 3.18 30.85
CA PHE A 683 2.84 3.45 31.90
C PHE A 683 2.40 2.86 33.25
N THR A 684 3.09 3.27 34.31
CA THR A 684 3.09 2.63 35.64
C THR A 684 1.70 2.26 36.18
N GLU A 685 0.73 3.18 36.20
CA GLU A 685 -0.57 2.90 36.83
C GLU A 685 -1.38 1.81 36.10
N VAL A 686 -1.34 1.79 34.76
CA VAL A 686 -2.00 0.73 33.99
C VAL A 686 -1.22 -0.58 34.09
N LEU A 687 0.12 -0.51 33.99
CA LEU A 687 0.97 -1.70 33.98
C LEU A 687 1.04 -2.42 35.34
N LYS A 688 0.80 -1.73 36.46
CA LYS A 688 0.59 -2.38 37.77
C LYS A 688 -0.59 -3.36 37.76
N ILE A 689 -1.61 -3.09 36.93
CA ILE A 689 -2.85 -3.88 36.87
C ILE A 689 -2.75 -4.98 35.80
N ILE A 690 -2.39 -4.61 34.57
CA ILE A 690 -2.41 -5.54 33.43
C ILE A 690 -1.02 -6.00 32.97
N GLY A 691 0.06 -5.46 33.51
CA GLY A 691 1.42 -5.67 32.99
C GLY A 691 1.88 -7.13 33.03
N GLY A 692 1.45 -7.89 34.06
CA GLY A 692 1.71 -9.33 34.14
C GLY A 692 1.09 -10.14 33.00
N ALA A 693 -0.15 -9.81 32.63
CA ALA A 693 -0.87 -10.42 31.51
C ALA A 693 -0.41 -9.87 30.15
N MET A 694 -0.06 -8.58 30.09
CA MET A 694 0.54 -7.96 28.90
C MET A 694 1.84 -8.67 28.51
N ALA A 695 2.66 -9.03 29.50
CA ALA A 695 3.89 -9.80 29.27
C ALA A 695 3.61 -11.21 28.70
N GLU A 696 2.49 -11.85 29.06
CA GLU A 696 2.08 -13.13 28.47
C GLU A 696 1.59 -12.92 27.03
N ARG A 697 0.76 -11.91 26.81
CA ARG A 697 0.16 -11.61 25.49
C ARG A 697 1.18 -11.13 24.46
N ALA A 698 2.24 -10.45 24.90
CA ALA A 698 3.40 -10.14 24.08
C ALA A 698 4.04 -11.38 23.43
N THR A 699 3.86 -12.58 24.02
CA THR A 699 4.38 -13.85 23.51
C THR A 699 3.32 -14.69 22.77
N ASP A 700 2.06 -14.25 22.76
CA ASP A 700 0.94 -15.00 22.18
C ASP A 700 0.85 -14.82 20.66
N ARG A 701 1.22 -15.87 19.92
CA ARG A 701 1.25 -15.85 18.44
C ARG A 701 -0.12 -15.68 17.77
N ARG A 702 -1.23 -15.69 18.51
CA ARG A 702 -2.55 -15.31 17.99
C ARG A 702 -2.67 -13.80 17.75
N LEU A 703 -1.80 -13.00 18.36
CA LEU A 703 -1.68 -11.56 18.11
C LEU A 703 -0.64 -11.29 17.02
N GLY A 704 -0.95 -10.31 16.18
CA GLY A 704 -0.05 -9.86 15.11
C GLY A 704 1.27 -9.32 15.67
N ARG A 705 2.29 -9.28 14.81
CA ARG A 705 3.63 -8.81 15.19
C ARG A 705 3.61 -7.39 15.71
N GLU A 706 2.84 -6.50 15.09
CA GLU A 706 2.81 -5.08 15.46
C GLU A 706 2.14 -4.84 16.81
N THR A 707 1.03 -5.54 17.07
CA THR A 707 0.41 -5.58 18.40
C THR A 707 1.44 -6.04 19.44
N ARG A 708 2.12 -7.17 19.21
CA ARG A 708 3.10 -7.72 20.17
C ARG A 708 4.27 -6.76 20.40
N ARG A 709 4.79 -6.10 19.36
CA ARG A 709 5.82 -5.04 19.48
C ARG A 709 5.36 -3.90 20.37
N SER A 710 4.15 -3.40 20.17
CA SER A 710 3.60 -2.28 20.94
C SER A 710 3.39 -2.62 22.42
N LEU A 711 2.97 -3.85 22.73
CA LEU A 711 2.86 -4.34 24.10
C LEU A 711 4.24 -4.41 24.79
N VAL A 712 5.24 -4.98 24.09
CA VAL A 712 6.61 -5.07 24.61
C VAL A 712 7.21 -3.68 24.80
N PHE A 713 6.99 -2.77 23.85
CA PHE A 713 7.44 -1.39 23.92
C PHE A 713 6.96 -0.71 25.21
N SER A 714 5.66 -0.81 25.54
CA SER A 714 5.11 -0.23 26.78
C SER A 714 5.80 -0.76 28.04
N ILE A 715 6.03 -2.08 28.13
CA ILE A 715 6.70 -2.71 29.28
C ILE A 715 8.16 -2.26 29.40
N VAL A 716 8.90 -2.23 28.28
CA VAL A 716 10.32 -1.84 28.27
C VAL A 716 10.48 -0.37 28.64
N ILE A 717 9.67 0.52 28.05
CA ILE A 717 9.72 1.96 28.33
C ILE A 717 9.40 2.25 29.80
N GLU A 718 8.38 1.59 30.38
CA GLU A 718 8.06 1.80 31.80
C GLU A 718 9.18 1.35 32.73
N SER A 719 9.84 0.23 32.42
CA SER A 719 11.01 -0.25 33.17
C SER A 719 12.20 0.71 33.07
N LEU A 720 12.46 1.27 31.89
CA LEU A 720 13.51 2.29 31.71
C LEU A 720 13.23 3.57 32.50
N HIS A 721 11.96 4.02 32.54
CA HIS A 721 11.53 5.10 33.43
C HIS A 721 11.76 4.74 34.92
N ALA A 722 11.44 3.51 35.32
CA ALA A 722 11.66 3.06 36.70
C ALA A 722 13.13 3.14 37.13
N PHE A 723 14.06 2.72 36.26
CA PHE A 723 15.50 2.88 36.51
C PHE A 723 15.92 4.35 36.57
N ARG A 724 15.47 5.18 35.62
CA ARG A 724 15.76 6.62 35.61
C ARG A 724 15.33 7.31 36.91
N GLU A 725 14.19 6.91 37.46
CA GLU A 725 13.57 7.51 38.65
C GLU A 725 14.02 6.83 39.97
N GLY A 726 14.79 5.74 39.90
CA GLY A 726 15.25 5.00 41.08
C GLY A 726 14.11 4.31 41.85
N ARG A 727 13.04 3.90 41.15
CA ARG A 727 11.87 3.23 41.72
C ARG A 727 11.75 1.79 41.23
N GLU A 728 10.88 1.01 41.87
CA GLU A 728 10.51 -0.32 41.37
C GLU A 728 9.68 -0.19 40.07
N SER A 729 9.95 -1.11 39.13
CA SER A 729 9.22 -1.24 37.87
C SER A 729 7.81 -1.77 38.12
N ALA A 730 6.82 -1.29 37.36
CA ALA A 730 5.42 -1.73 37.51
C ALA A 730 5.27 -3.21 37.19
N VAL A 731 6.05 -3.71 36.23
CA VAL A 731 6.21 -5.14 35.96
C VAL A 731 7.52 -5.60 36.59
N PRO A 732 7.53 -6.64 37.45
CA PRO A 732 8.76 -7.12 38.08
C PRO A 732 9.83 -7.50 37.04
N ASN A 733 11.07 -7.04 37.26
CA ASN A 733 12.20 -7.29 36.34
C ASN A 733 12.38 -8.77 35.94
N PRO A 734 12.25 -9.77 36.84
CA PRO A 734 12.33 -11.19 36.44
C PRO A 734 11.26 -11.60 35.42
N ARG A 735 10.08 -10.98 35.48
CA ARG A 735 8.98 -11.23 34.55
C ARG A 735 9.25 -10.62 33.18
N ILE A 736 9.77 -9.40 33.14
CA ILE A 736 10.22 -8.74 31.90
C ILE A 736 11.32 -9.57 31.24
N GLN A 737 12.31 -10.02 32.00
CA GLN A 737 13.37 -10.87 31.48
C GLN A 737 12.83 -12.18 30.89
N GLN A 738 11.88 -12.83 31.58
CA GLN A 738 11.26 -14.07 31.08
C GLN A 738 10.46 -13.85 29.79
N MET A 739 9.73 -12.73 29.69
CA MET A 739 9.07 -12.32 28.45
C MET A 739 10.10 -12.18 27.32
N LEU A 740 11.15 -11.38 27.51
CA LEU A 740 12.20 -11.13 26.51
C LEU A 740 12.91 -12.42 26.06
N ARG A 741 13.08 -13.40 26.95
CA ARG A 741 13.59 -14.74 26.61
C ARG A 741 12.67 -15.51 25.65
N THR A 742 11.36 -15.33 25.78
CA THR A 742 10.33 -16.13 25.10
C THR A 742 9.91 -15.53 23.75
N LEU A 743 10.14 -14.23 23.53
CA LEU A 743 9.84 -13.54 22.26
C LEU A 743 10.49 -14.22 21.05
N ASP A 744 9.91 -14.04 19.87
CA ASP A 744 10.65 -14.31 18.62
C ASP A 744 11.69 -13.21 18.38
N ASP A 745 12.56 -13.43 17.39
CA ASP A 745 13.70 -12.55 17.14
C ASP A 745 13.28 -11.12 16.77
N GLU A 746 12.28 -11.00 15.93
CA GLU A 746 11.82 -9.73 15.38
C GLU A 746 11.17 -8.85 16.46
N VAL A 747 10.32 -9.41 17.31
CA VAL A 747 9.73 -8.68 18.43
C VAL A 747 10.79 -8.35 19.49
N ARG A 748 11.78 -9.23 19.71
CA ARG A 748 12.90 -8.93 20.62
C ARG A 748 13.79 -7.80 20.08
N ALA A 749 14.04 -7.76 18.77
CA ALA A 749 14.77 -6.66 18.13
C ALA A 749 14.03 -5.32 18.30
N SER A 750 12.70 -5.31 18.16
CA SER A 750 11.88 -4.13 18.47
C SER A 750 12.00 -3.69 19.93
N ALA A 751 12.04 -4.64 20.87
CA ALA A 751 12.29 -4.36 22.29
C ALA A 751 13.66 -3.71 22.53
N ALA A 752 14.70 -4.15 21.82
CA ALA A 752 16.03 -3.55 21.87
C ALA A 752 16.01 -2.12 21.32
N SER A 753 15.33 -1.89 20.20
CA SER A 753 15.19 -0.57 19.57
C SER A 753 14.46 0.43 20.50
N ALA A 754 13.52 -0.04 21.33
CA ALA A 754 12.85 0.80 22.33
C ALA A 754 13.82 1.45 23.33
N ILE A 755 14.92 0.78 23.68
CA ILE A 755 15.96 1.30 24.59
C ILE A 755 16.65 2.51 23.96
N GLN A 756 17.02 2.40 22.69
CA GLN A 756 17.63 3.47 21.92
C GLN A 756 16.64 4.64 21.73
N GLN A 757 15.39 4.33 21.37
CA GLN A 757 14.35 5.33 21.19
C GLN A 757 14.12 6.14 22.47
N PHE A 758 14.09 5.49 23.63
CA PHE A 758 13.98 6.15 24.93
C PHE A 758 15.10 7.18 25.17
N VAL A 759 16.36 6.81 24.93
CA VAL A 759 17.50 7.73 25.11
C VAL A 759 17.39 8.91 24.16
N ARG A 760 17.09 8.64 22.88
CA ARG A 760 16.98 9.65 21.82
C ARG A 760 15.84 10.63 22.04
N ASP A 761 14.65 10.15 22.39
CA ASP A 761 13.47 11.00 22.49
C ASP A 761 13.49 11.86 23.75
N LEU A 762 14.08 11.37 24.84
CA LEU A 762 14.24 12.16 26.08
C LEU A 762 15.44 13.10 26.08
N SER A 763 16.44 12.90 25.20
CA SER A 763 17.58 13.81 25.05
C SER A 763 17.29 14.98 24.09
N LYS A 764 16.27 14.88 23.23
CA LYS A 764 15.87 15.96 22.31
C LYS A 764 15.44 17.21 23.08
N LYS A 765 16.06 18.35 22.77
CA LYS A 765 15.60 19.67 23.20
C LYS A 765 14.39 20.07 22.34
N VAL A 766 13.18 20.01 22.88
CA VAL A 766 11.99 20.51 22.18
C VAL A 766 12.07 22.04 22.14
N PRO A 767 12.04 22.70 20.96
CA PRO A 767 11.78 24.13 20.90
C PRO A 767 10.30 24.34 21.23
N GLU A 768 10.00 24.84 22.43
CA GLU A 768 8.65 25.30 22.74
C GLU A 768 8.35 26.56 21.92
N GLU A 769 7.39 26.48 21.00
CA GLU A 769 6.80 27.66 20.35
C GLU A 769 6.21 28.58 21.44
N GLY A 770 6.78 29.77 21.61
CA GLY A 770 6.23 30.83 22.46
C GLY A 770 7.03 31.22 23.70
N ARG A 771 8.20 30.62 23.98
CA ARG A 771 9.11 31.14 25.02
C ARG A 771 10.00 32.27 24.48
N PRO A 772 10.20 33.37 25.24
CA PRO A 772 11.15 34.41 24.86
C PRO A 772 12.56 33.82 24.73
N GLU A 773 13.28 34.22 23.68
CA GLU A 773 14.69 33.83 23.44
C GLU A 773 15.54 34.16 24.67
N GLY A 774 16.03 33.14 25.39
CA GLY A 774 17.00 33.31 26.48
C GLY A 774 16.84 32.43 27.72
N GLU A 775 15.74 31.69 27.89
CA GLU A 775 15.60 30.75 29.01
C GLU A 775 15.74 29.29 28.53
N GLU A 776 16.90 28.68 28.82
CA GLU A 776 17.16 27.26 28.57
C GLU A 776 16.16 26.37 29.35
N PRO A 777 15.62 25.28 28.76
CA PRO A 777 14.84 24.32 29.53
C PRO A 777 15.77 23.59 30.51
N ASP A 778 15.65 23.91 31.80
CA ASP A 778 16.48 23.44 32.93
C ASP A 778 16.48 21.91 33.20
N ASN A 779 15.81 21.07 32.38
CA ASN A 779 15.47 19.69 32.77
C ASN A 779 15.70 18.58 31.71
N ALA A 780 16.26 18.86 30.54
CA ALA A 780 16.62 17.80 29.59
C ALA A 780 17.91 17.10 30.04
N ALA A 781 17.81 15.88 30.58
CA ALA A 781 18.98 15.07 30.92
C ALA A 781 19.76 14.73 29.64
N SER A 782 21.09 14.86 29.68
CA SER A 782 21.93 14.52 28.52
C SER A 782 21.78 13.04 28.15
N ALA A 783 21.99 12.70 26.87
CA ALA A 783 21.89 11.33 26.39
C ALA A 783 22.81 10.37 27.18
N ALA A 784 24.03 10.83 27.50
CA ALA A 784 24.98 10.09 28.32
C ALA A 784 24.48 9.84 29.75
N ALA A 785 23.79 10.81 30.37
CA ALA A 785 23.21 10.63 31.70
C ALA A 785 22.06 9.61 31.67
N LEU A 786 21.16 9.72 30.69
CA LEU A 786 20.05 8.79 30.48
C LEU A 786 20.54 7.35 30.24
N PHE A 787 21.59 7.18 29.44
CA PHE A 787 22.21 5.89 29.23
C PHE A 787 22.71 5.28 30.55
N ARG A 788 23.48 6.04 31.34
CA ARG A 788 24.07 5.56 32.61
C ARG A 788 23.02 5.27 33.68
N SER A 789 21.97 6.08 33.78
CA SER A 789 20.95 5.93 34.82
C SER A 789 19.85 4.92 34.48
N ALA A 790 19.58 4.66 33.20
CA ALA A 790 18.45 3.82 32.77
C ALA A 790 18.84 2.66 31.85
N ALA A 791 19.41 2.97 30.67
CA ALA A 791 19.68 1.94 29.65
C ALA A 791 20.72 0.91 30.11
N ALA A 792 21.84 1.36 30.70
CA ALA A 792 22.91 0.46 31.14
C ALA A 792 22.51 -0.45 32.31
N PRO A 793 21.81 0.01 33.38
CA PRO A 793 21.23 -0.87 34.38
C PRO A 793 20.21 -1.86 33.79
N PHE A 794 19.32 -1.41 32.91
CA PHE A 794 18.33 -2.30 32.28
C PHE A 794 18.99 -3.42 31.46
N LEU A 795 19.99 -3.09 30.64
CA LEU A 795 20.75 -4.07 29.84
C LEU A 795 21.54 -5.06 30.70
N ARG A 796 21.91 -4.68 31.93
CA ARG A 796 22.67 -5.52 32.86
C ARG A 796 21.78 -6.42 33.70
N ASP A 797 20.69 -5.85 34.22
CA ASP A 797 19.91 -6.46 35.29
C ASP A 797 18.59 -7.08 34.80
N VAL A 798 18.09 -6.67 33.62
CA VAL A 798 16.81 -7.11 33.07
C VAL A 798 16.94 -7.81 31.73
N TRP A 799 17.76 -7.28 30.81
CA TRP A 799 17.92 -7.89 29.49
C TRP A 799 18.46 -9.33 29.58
N PRO A 800 18.01 -10.28 28.74
CA PRO A 800 18.51 -11.65 28.75
C PRO A 800 20.02 -11.71 28.47
N GLN A 801 20.77 -12.45 29.29
CA GLN A 801 22.24 -12.50 29.23
C GLN A 801 22.76 -13.72 28.44
N GLU A 802 21.87 -14.58 27.97
CA GLU A 802 22.18 -15.82 27.26
C GLU A 802 22.69 -15.53 25.84
N ARG A 803 23.84 -16.10 25.47
CA ARG A 803 24.45 -15.90 24.14
C ARG A 803 23.56 -16.40 22.98
N SER A 804 22.69 -17.39 23.24
CA SER A 804 21.75 -17.90 22.23
C SER A 804 20.69 -16.87 21.80
N LEU A 805 20.54 -15.78 22.56
CA LEU A 805 19.60 -14.69 22.28
C LEU A 805 20.29 -13.47 21.66
N ALA A 806 21.62 -13.52 21.44
CA ALA A 806 22.35 -12.56 20.65
C ALA A 806 22.21 -12.92 19.16
N THR A 807 21.26 -12.28 18.50
CA THR A 807 20.87 -12.55 17.10
C THR A 807 21.22 -11.37 16.19
N PRO A 808 21.26 -11.55 14.87
CA PRO A 808 21.49 -10.45 13.94
C PRO A 808 20.48 -9.30 14.10
N GLY A 809 19.19 -9.61 14.34
CA GLY A 809 18.15 -8.60 14.55
C GLY A 809 18.39 -7.76 15.81
N VAL A 810 18.70 -8.41 16.94
CA VAL A 810 19.02 -7.70 18.20
C VAL A 810 20.32 -6.91 18.08
N SER A 811 21.34 -7.48 17.44
CA SER A 811 22.62 -6.80 17.18
C SER A 811 22.41 -5.52 16.37
N GLY A 812 21.65 -5.61 15.27
CA GLY A 812 21.31 -4.44 14.44
C GLY A 812 20.50 -3.38 15.18
N ALA A 813 19.56 -3.79 16.04
CA ALA A 813 18.75 -2.86 16.84
C ALA A 813 19.54 -2.15 17.96
N LEU A 814 20.63 -2.75 18.46
CA LEU A 814 21.50 -2.16 19.48
C LEU A 814 22.68 -1.37 18.89
N ALA A 815 22.99 -1.53 17.60
CA ALA A 815 24.19 -0.98 16.98
C ALA A 815 24.26 0.56 16.95
N ASP A 816 23.11 1.25 16.96
CA ASP A 816 23.00 2.72 17.01
C ASP A 816 22.96 3.27 18.45
N LEU A 817 22.75 2.42 19.47
CA LEU A 817 22.72 2.86 20.87
C LEU A 817 23.98 3.62 21.31
N PRO A 818 25.21 3.23 20.92
CA PRO A 818 26.41 3.97 21.29
C PRO A 818 26.44 5.41 20.75
N ALA A 819 26.13 5.61 19.46
CA ALA A 819 26.05 6.95 18.87
C ALA A 819 24.94 7.78 19.53
N THR A 820 23.79 7.15 19.77
CA THR A 820 22.65 7.78 20.47
C THR A 820 22.98 8.17 21.93
N SER A 821 24.00 7.56 22.56
CA SER A 821 24.41 7.84 23.95
C SER A 821 25.50 8.93 24.07
N GLU A 822 25.93 9.51 22.96
CA GLU A 822 26.89 10.61 22.87
C GLU A 822 28.17 10.40 23.69
N GLU A 823 28.41 11.19 24.74
CA GLU A 823 29.61 11.11 25.57
C GLU A 823 29.77 9.77 26.32
N ALA A 824 28.72 8.94 26.38
CA ALA A 824 28.80 7.58 26.91
C ALA A 824 29.05 6.52 25.82
N PHE A 825 29.50 6.90 24.61
CA PHE A 825 29.71 5.98 23.48
C PHE A 825 30.53 4.73 23.85
N ALA A 826 31.69 4.91 24.48
CA ALA A 826 32.57 3.79 24.85
C ALA A 826 31.92 2.86 25.90
N GLU A 827 31.29 3.44 26.92
CA GLU A 827 30.52 2.70 27.94
C GLU A 827 29.36 1.91 27.32
N ALA A 828 28.70 2.50 26.32
CA ALA A 828 27.59 1.89 25.59
C ALA A 828 28.05 0.69 24.77
N VAL A 829 29.15 0.81 24.01
CA VAL A 829 29.75 -0.33 23.30
C VAL A 829 30.09 -1.46 24.27
N ASP A 830 30.75 -1.16 25.39
CA ASP A 830 31.14 -2.17 26.37
C ASP A 830 29.93 -2.87 26.99
N THR A 831 28.85 -2.13 27.22
CA THR A 831 27.60 -2.68 27.78
C THR A 831 26.91 -3.63 26.81
N ILE A 832 26.86 -3.29 25.51
CA ILE A 832 26.16 -4.10 24.51
C ILE A 832 27.03 -5.18 23.85
N ALA A 833 28.36 -5.12 24.00
CA ALA A 833 29.32 -5.97 23.27
C ALA A 833 28.98 -7.46 23.30
N ARG A 834 28.38 -7.95 24.39
CA ARG A 834 28.01 -9.36 24.55
C ARG A 834 26.77 -9.78 23.75
N PHE A 835 25.97 -8.83 23.29
CA PHE A 835 24.77 -9.01 22.48
C PHE A 835 25.02 -8.78 20.98
N LEU A 836 26.22 -8.30 20.64
CA LEU A 836 26.62 -8.06 19.27
C LEU A 836 27.08 -9.34 18.59
N VAL A 837 26.49 -9.60 17.44
CA VAL A 837 26.90 -10.62 16.48
C VAL A 837 26.87 -10.02 15.07
N PRO A 838 27.52 -10.67 14.09
CA PRO A 838 27.43 -10.20 12.72
C PRO A 838 25.99 -10.08 12.21
N PHE A 839 25.68 -8.96 11.56
CA PHE A 839 24.39 -8.71 10.91
C PHE A 839 24.57 -7.97 9.58
N GLU A 840 23.50 -7.86 8.80
CA GLU A 840 23.52 -7.13 7.53
C GLU A 840 23.60 -5.60 7.77
N CYS A 841 24.84 -5.11 7.92
CA CYS A 841 25.14 -3.70 8.12
C CYS A 841 25.64 -3.07 6.80
N TRP A 842 24.75 -2.35 6.12
CA TRP A 842 25.01 -1.78 4.80
C TRP A 842 25.75 -0.43 4.85
N SER A 843 25.66 0.31 5.95
CA SER A 843 26.34 1.61 6.13
C SER A 843 26.53 1.96 7.62
N MET A 844 27.35 2.97 7.92
CA MET A 844 27.43 3.67 9.21
C MET A 844 26.09 4.24 9.66
N LEU A 845 25.08 4.33 8.77
CA LEU A 845 23.71 4.66 9.12
C LEU A 845 23.15 3.67 10.13
N ASN A 846 23.45 2.37 9.99
CA ASN A 846 23.04 1.33 10.93
C ASN A 846 23.65 1.50 12.32
N TYR A 847 24.67 2.33 12.47
CA TYR A 847 25.35 2.65 13.71
C TYR A 847 25.04 4.07 14.20
N GLY A 848 24.17 4.82 13.51
CA GLY A 848 23.85 6.20 13.83
C GLY A 848 24.92 7.23 13.45
N LEU A 849 25.97 6.81 12.73
CA LEU A 849 27.18 7.60 12.47
C LEU A 849 27.24 8.19 11.04
N TYR A 850 26.21 7.99 10.22
CA TYR A 850 26.15 8.49 8.85
C TYR A 850 25.50 9.88 8.73
N GLY A 851 26.04 10.70 7.84
CA GLY A 851 25.54 12.04 7.51
C GLY A 851 26.14 13.15 8.38
N ASP A 852 25.54 14.33 8.29
CA ASP A 852 25.96 15.54 8.99
C ASP A 852 24.93 15.91 10.09
N GLU A 853 25.43 16.48 11.19
CA GLU A 853 24.64 17.08 12.26
C GLU A 853 25.06 18.55 12.40
N GLY A 854 24.25 19.45 11.83
CA GLY A 854 24.65 20.84 11.62
C GLY A 854 25.72 20.96 10.53
N GLU A 855 26.87 21.56 10.87
CA GLU A 855 28.03 21.72 9.97
C GLU A 855 29.09 20.61 10.15
N ALA A 856 28.91 19.69 11.10
CA ALA A 856 29.88 18.64 11.42
C ALA A 856 29.38 17.26 10.98
N LYS A 857 30.29 16.41 10.50
CA LYS A 857 29.99 15.00 10.22
C LYS A 857 29.65 14.27 11.52
N LYS A 858 28.65 13.38 11.52
CA LYS A 858 28.30 12.59 12.71
C LYS A 858 29.44 11.72 13.23
N LEU A 859 30.33 11.25 12.34
CA LEU A 859 31.56 10.55 12.72
C LEU A 859 32.50 11.39 13.61
N ALA A 860 32.35 12.73 13.64
CA ALA A 860 33.16 13.60 14.50
C ALA A 860 32.90 13.39 16.00
N ILE A 861 31.83 12.69 16.38
CA ILE A 861 31.60 12.27 17.77
C ILE A 861 32.72 11.36 18.30
N ILE A 862 33.42 10.68 17.38
CA ILE A 862 34.61 9.89 17.65
C ILE A 862 35.79 10.85 17.67
N ASN A 863 36.05 11.43 18.84
CA ASN A 863 37.00 12.52 19.05
C ASN A 863 38.12 12.22 20.06
N ASP A 864 38.11 11.04 20.68
CA ASP A 864 39.13 10.57 21.61
C ASP A 864 39.52 9.10 21.36
N GLU A 865 40.64 8.67 21.96
CA GLU A 865 41.20 7.33 21.76
C GLU A 865 40.26 6.21 22.27
N ASP A 866 39.50 6.45 23.33
CA ASP A 866 38.61 5.45 23.92
C ASP A 866 37.38 5.22 23.03
N LYS A 867 36.79 6.29 22.47
CA LYS A 867 35.70 6.20 21.47
C LYS A 867 36.19 5.54 20.17
N ALA A 868 37.42 5.83 19.74
CA ALA A 868 38.01 5.19 18.55
C ALA A 868 38.21 3.68 18.76
N ARG A 869 38.72 3.27 19.93
CA ARG A 869 38.85 1.85 20.30
C ARG A 869 37.49 1.17 20.42
N ALA A 870 36.50 1.84 20.99
CA ALA A 870 35.14 1.35 21.10
C ALA A 870 34.48 1.17 19.72
N LEU A 871 34.63 2.13 18.79
CA LEU A 871 34.11 1.99 17.43
C LEU A 871 34.77 0.83 16.69
N LEU A 872 36.10 0.68 16.81
CA LEU A 872 36.80 -0.46 16.21
C LEU A 872 36.26 -1.79 16.73
N ARG A 873 36.03 -1.89 18.05
CA ARG A 873 35.44 -3.08 18.68
C ARG A 873 34.00 -3.33 18.22
N LEU A 874 33.18 -2.29 18.12
CA LEU A 874 31.80 -2.37 17.63
C LEU A 874 31.79 -2.97 16.22
N LEU A 875 32.54 -2.38 15.29
CA LEU A 875 32.65 -2.84 13.91
C LEU A 875 33.24 -4.26 13.81
N ASP A 876 34.20 -4.59 14.67
CA ASP A 876 34.81 -5.93 14.65
C ASP A 876 33.81 -7.03 15.02
N LEU A 877 32.91 -6.75 15.97
CA LEU A 877 31.90 -7.69 16.42
C LEU A 877 30.71 -7.84 15.46
N THR A 878 30.40 -6.80 14.67
CA THR A 878 29.18 -6.73 13.85
C THR A 878 29.41 -6.91 12.35
N VAL A 879 30.61 -6.66 11.83
CA VAL A 879 30.94 -6.89 10.41
C VAL A 879 31.39 -8.33 10.20
N GLY A 880 30.60 -9.09 9.45
CA GLY A 880 30.80 -10.52 9.23
C GLY A 880 32.15 -10.89 8.61
N THR A 881 32.63 -12.09 8.95
CA THR A 881 33.91 -12.65 8.46
C THR A 881 33.75 -13.66 7.32
N SER A 882 32.51 -14.08 7.03
CA SER A 882 32.21 -15.10 6.03
C SER A 882 32.26 -14.55 4.61
N GLU A 883 32.57 -15.42 3.66
CA GLU A 883 32.48 -15.12 2.23
C GLU A 883 31.00 -14.84 1.88
N GLY A 884 30.69 -13.59 1.50
CA GLY A 884 29.32 -13.10 1.28
C GLY A 884 28.74 -12.23 2.40
N ALA A 885 29.48 -11.96 3.49
CA ALA A 885 29.06 -11.00 4.50
C ALA A 885 28.89 -9.59 3.90
N VAL A 886 27.83 -8.88 4.31
CA VAL A 886 27.60 -7.48 3.95
C VAL A 886 28.68 -6.63 4.62
N ILE A 887 29.42 -5.86 3.82
CA ILE A 887 30.43 -4.91 4.28
C ILE A 887 29.82 -3.51 4.16
N PRO A 888 29.84 -2.67 5.22
CA PRO A 888 29.31 -1.32 5.14
C PRO A 888 30.02 -0.48 4.07
N ASP A 889 29.25 0.22 3.23
CA ASP A 889 29.75 0.96 2.06
C ASP A 889 30.73 2.11 2.45
N ASP A 890 30.53 2.70 3.62
CA ASP A 890 31.28 3.79 4.25
C ASP A 890 32.22 3.30 5.37
N LEU A 891 32.51 1.99 5.43
CA LEU A 891 33.46 1.43 6.39
C LEU A 891 34.85 2.09 6.30
N THR A 892 35.26 2.50 5.09
CA THR A 892 36.55 3.20 4.89
C THR A 892 36.58 4.54 5.64
N ASP A 893 35.49 5.31 5.61
CA ASP A 893 35.42 6.61 6.30
C ASP A 893 35.50 6.45 7.82
N ALA A 894 34.85 5.42 8.37
CA ALA A 894 34.94 5.09 9.79
C ALA A 894 36.35 4.65 10.20
N LEU A 895 37.02 3.83 9.40
CA LEU A 895 38.41 3.42 9.63
C LEU A 895 39.39 4.59 9.51
N ASP A 896 39.13 5.53 8.60
CA ASP A 896 39.90 6.75 8.47
C ASP A 896 39.76 7.66 9.68
N GLN A 897 38.55 7.81 10.21
CA GLN A 897 38.31 8.52 11.46
C GLN A 897 39.02 7.86 12.65
N ILE A 898 38.94 6.52 12.78
CA ILE A 898 39.65 5.77 13.84
C ILE A 898 41.16 6.02 13.74
N ARG A 899 41.72 5.92 12.54
CA ARG A 899 43.15 6.13 12.28
C ARG A 899 43.59 7.58 12.54
N PHE A 900 42.73 8.55 12.25
CA PHE A 900 42.99 9.96 12.51
C PHE A 900 43.06 10.26 14.00
N VAL A 901 42.13 9.72 14.79
CA VAL A 901 42.02 9.97 16.23
C VAL A 901 43.04 9.14 17.03
N ALA A 902 43.24 7.88 16.67
CA ALA A 902 44.10 6.94 17.37
C ALA A 902 44.97 6.14 16.39
N PRO A 903 46.11 6.69 15.93
CA PRO A 903 46.95 6.07 14.90
C PRO A 903 47.49 4.67 15.28
N SER A 904 47.69 4.41 16.58
CA SER A 904 48.15 3.12 17.11
C SER A 904 47.19 1.96 16.80
N LEU A 905 45.88 2.23 16.64
CA LEU A 905 44.88 1.20 16.34
C LEU A 905 45.01 0.63 14.92
N ALA A 906 45.68 1.33 14.00
CA ALA A 906 45.89 0.86 12.63
C ALA A 906 46.72 -0.44 12.55
N ASP A 907 47.50 -0.72 13.60
CA ASP A 907 48.30 -1.93 13.71
C ASP A 907 47.53 -3.12 14.28
N GLU A 908 46.31 -2.91 14.80
CA GLU A 908 45.53 -3.98 15.39
C GLU A 908 45.00 -4.97 14.33
N PRO A 909 44.94 -6.28 14.66
CA PRO A 909 44.40 -7.29 13.75
C PRO A 909 42.97 -6.99 13.28
N ALA A 910 42.12 -6.46 14.16
CA ALA A 910 40.74 -6.08 13.84
C ALA A 910 40.70 -4.98 12.77
N PHE A 911 41.52 -3.94 12.92
CA PHE A 911 41.61 -2.85 11.94
C PHE A 911 42.07 -3.35 10.57
N ARG A 912 43.13 -4.17 10.55
CA ARG A 912 43.68 -4.74 9.31
C ARG A 912 42.68 -5.66 8.61
N ARG A 913 41.91 -6.44 9.37
CA ARG A 913 40.81 -7.28 8.85
C ARG A 913 39.74 -6.41 8.18
N LEU A 914 39.19 -5.44 8.91
CA LEU A 914 38.13 -4.55 8.41
C LEU A 914 38.60 -3.72 7.20
N SER A 915 39.84 -3.21 7.22
CA SER A 915 40.44 -2.49 6.10
C SER A 915 40.61 -3.37 4.86
N THR A 916 40.92 -4.67 5.05
CA THR A 916 40.98 -5.63 3.94
C THR A 916 39.58 -5.92 3.38
N SER A 917 38.58 -6.07 4.26
CA SER A 917 37.19 -6.26 3.85
C SER A 917 36.63 -5.05 3.10
N ALA A 918 36.94 -3.82 3.53
CA ALA A 918 36.50 -2.58 2.87
C ALA A 918 37.06 -2.39 1.44
N ARG A 919 38.13 -3.12 1.08
CA ARG A 919 38.76 -3.08 -0.26
C ARG A 919 38.20 -4.11 -1.25
N ARG A 920 37.35 -5.03 -0.78
CA ARG A 920 36.67 -6.04 -1.61
C ARG A 920 35.34 -5.50 -2.10
#